data_AF-A0A1G7U1U6-F1
#
_entry.id   AF-A0A1G7U1U6-F1
#
_cell.length_a   1.000
_cell.length_b   1.000
_cell.length_c   1.000
_cell.angle_alpha   90.00
_cell.angle_beta   90.00
_cell.angle_gamma   90.00
#
_symmetry.space_group_name_H-M   'P 1'
#
loop_
_entity.id
_entity.type
_entity.pdbx_description
1 polymer ?
#
loop_
_entity_poly.entity_id
_entity_poly.type
_entity_poly.pdbx_seq_one_letter_code
_entity_poly.pdbx_strand_id
1 'polypeptide(L)'
;MSCSKKSIIVCALLSLFSFVTFAGDYDKGWDALNKNDKPHAIEYFRKALKSDPARKSNAMAALILLEAYEMNSAGFLDRYPNPLDVFTDINPYVYALWFNDAILGDYGVKTGKQRANLERILADPRFHGSLKAAANYFKGFHYFSGQMMDSAALAFPKIGALESWQFVGAFDNISGSGFNKEYGPVKDPAKGKGFTSYNNTTIDWFKPLLITQQGWVFVGSLFPANTAVGYAQTFVNADTDKDAILCLGGRGSLKVWVNDKLLIAEEEERATELDQYNVRCHLNKGYNRILLQIGFTNDEIPNFIVRLADEKYETLQGISITSDVQSYQPDKSTDAPKLLPHFAEAYFKEQIAKYPQDPMYPILLSKVYTRNKERDKAKATMYGLYKKYPDNALVLYQYMDCMSYKYDRTALAELTEKIKQMDPENYQVMQNNEDQLEKEKKYSEALDMINQMDAKNGPRVWSVAKRLYLNAYLQRVDSMVYLLKEAYAKYPENPQFAGAMSQYHEQMLKDPVEGLKVLEKYLAKYYEYDMMKALAEAYFQQNEPVKGVATLKRIIASAPYDINTYTPLVSHFFARQEYDSAIHYLEIEHQISPYQHQPLGDIASCYLQMGDKKKALEYYKRALELYAGGYTYREKIRELESKPDVFSYFPQQDYYAEINKNLKAKKDTSKSYYYIFNEKKVVLYAEGASEQVNNIAVYINNKDGLERWKEVSIPYNSVYQDMTIVKAEVVKASGAKVPAETYDNEVVYTRLEPGDVVYLHYKVSNYGIGRLGREYWDKFYFSTFSPTLMARYSILVADQLPMYYELTNSQGIKPVESKHENFRLYTWEMRNVPAFKDEGYSPSVNDIGQVLHVSTVKSWDFIAEWYSDITRIQSKEDFDVNAAYKEVFPNGVAGLSDNEKAQRIYNYIEQHISYSSVSFRQGAYVPQRASKTLNTRLGDCKDLSALFVSFARKAGMDANLVLVSTRGNGQQGMRLPSMEFNHCIVRYKDGNDYRSLELTDNHLPFNAMPQSLVGAQVLNIPYEYKAGEAIRLFEPQGHFDVTKNRKSKIVVDNTDLHINTILTANGEVASGLRSSYSDKAQDELKQDLQESVSGQFRNPVTLEKFSFSNLDNLKDTVIMDATYTVKNDVISVGDLNMVKPPLLDIVATADIFNNEPRQYPFEYWRYENVDHYNTEVEIELPAGKAFDQVPGNVQASFGDMKYELTYVKTAPNKLLIKRVFQTNIRDNIQPDVFPKMKDFFNLIVAAEQKYVSFK
;
A
#
# COMPACT_ATOMS: atom_id res chain seq x y z
N MET A 1 -60.31 -57.22 -10.75
CA MET A 1 -59.35 -58.08 -11.47
C MET A 1 -59.56 -57.95 -12.96
N SER A 2 -58.47 -58.11 -13.72
CA SER A 2 -58.24 -58.02 -15.18
C SER A 2 -59.38 -58.37 -16.14
N CYS A 3 -59.34 -57.83 -17.38
CA CYS A 3 -58.95 -58.59 -18.58
C CYS A 3 -59.00 -57.79 -19.90
N SER A 4 -58.07 -58.13 -20.82
CA SER A 4 -58.18 -58.08 -22.30
C SER A 4 -58.38 -56.71 -22.98
N LYS A 5 -57.80 -56.29 -24.11
CA LYS A 5 -56.71 -56.67 -25.06
C LYS A 5 -57.02 -55.87 -26.35
N LYS A 6 -55.97 -55.30 -26.97
CA LYS A 6 -55.74 -55.10 -28.42
C LYS A 6 -56.46 -53.99 -29.24
N SER A 7 -55.58 -53.08 -29.70
CA SER A 7 -55.33 -52.68 -31.10
C SER A 7 -56.22 -51.62 -31.78
N ILE A 8 -55.69 -50.38 -31.87
CA ILE A 8 -55.74 -49.53 -33.08
C ILE A 8 -54.39 -48.81 -33.24
N ILE A 9 -53.77 -49.00 -34.40
CA ILE A 9 -52.57 -48.34 -34.94
C ILE A 9 -53.05 -47.30 -35.98
N VAL A 10 -52.23 -46.28 -36.24
CA VAL A 10 -52.35 -45.21 -37.26
C VAL A 10 -52.98 -43.90 -36.79
N CYS A 11 -52.26 -43.15 -35.95
CA CYS A 11 -52.18 -41.67 -35.97
C CYS A 11 -50.89 -41.18 -35.28
N ALA A 12 -49.79 -41.90 -35.51
CA ALA A 12 -48.45 -41.51 -35.10
C ALA A 12 -47.67 -41.14 -36.37
N LEU A 13 -47.77 -39.87 -36.82
CA LEU A 13 -46.83 -39.29 -37.81
C LEU A 13 -46.94 -37.75 -38.02
N LEU A 14 -47.67 -36.98 -37.19
CA LEU A 14 -47.86 -35.53 -37.46
C LEU A 14 -47.71 -34.56 -36.28
N SER A 15 -47.04 -34.93 -35.18
CA SER A 15 -46.77 -33.97 -34.07
C SER A 15 -45.39 -34.09 -33.41
N LEU A 16 -44.40 -34.60 -34.15
CA LEU A 16 -42.97 -34.52 -33.83
C LEU A 16 -42.24 -33.72 -34.91
N PHE A 17 -42.56 -32.43 -35.01
CA PHE A 17 -41.63 -31.44 -35.55
C PHE A 17 -41.34 -30.44 -34.44
N SER A 18 -40.44 -30.82 -33.55
CA SER A 18 -39.65 -29.83 -32.83
C SER A 18 -38.93 -29.02 -33.91
N PHE A 19 -39.30 -27.76 -34.07
CA PHE A 19 -38.55 -26.82 -34.91
C PHE A 19 -37.09 -26.83 -34.44
N VAL A 20 -36.23 -27.51 -35.18
CA VAL A 20 -34.80 -27.22 -35.16
C VAL A 20 -34.68 -25.83 -35.76
N THR A 21 -34.71 -24.80 -34.91
CA THR A 21 -34.33 -23.45 -35.32
C THR A 21 -32.85 -23.53 -35.68
N PHE A 22 -32.54 -23.56 -36.98
CA PHE A 22 -31.17 -23.40 -37.45
C PHE A 22 -30.60 -22.11 -36.84
N ALA A 23 -29.43 -22.21 -36.22
CA ALA A 23 -28.71 -21.05 -35.66
C ALA A 23 -28.53 -19.99 -36.76
N GLY A 24 -28.92 -18.74 -36.46
CA GLY A 24 -28.76 -17.62 -37.37
C GLY A 24 -27.27 -17.27 -37.58
N ASP A 25 -26.95 -16.44 -38.58
CA ASP A 25 -25.56 -16.07 -38.86
C ASP A 25 -24.87 -15.41 -37.64
N TYR A 26 -25.61 -14.68 -36.80
CA TYR A 26 -25.06 -14.11 -35.57
C TYR A 26 -24.59 -15.19 -34.57
N ASP A 27 -25.40 -16.23 -34.34
CA ASP A 27 -25.06 -17.32 -33.41
C ASP A 27 -23.86 -18.13 -33.94
N LYS A 28 -23.81 -18.37 -35.26
CA LYS A 28 -22.65 -19.00 -35.91
C LYS A 28 -21.37 -18.19 -35.73
N GLY A 29 -21.47 -16.86 -35.72
CA GLY A 29 -20.34 -15.97 -35.42
C GLY A 29 -19.77 -16.22 -34.03
N TRP A 30 -20.63 -16.34 -33.02
CA TRP A 30 -20.23 -16.67 -31.65
C TRP A 30 -19.70 -18.10 -31.49
N ASP A 31 -20.29 -19.07 -32.17
CA ASP A 31 -19.79 -20.45 -32.20
C ASP A 31 -18.38 -20.53 -32.80
N ALA A 32 -18.11 -19.72 -33.84
CA ALA A 32 -16.77 -19.61 -34.42
C ALA A 32 -15.79 -18.98 -33.41
N LEU A 33 -16.17 -17.90 -32.70
CA LEU A 33 -15.34 -17.30 -31.66
C LEU A 33 -15.05 -18.24 -30.48
N ASN A 34 -16.02 -19.07 -30.06
CA ASN A 34 -15.81 -20.07 -29.02
C ASN A 34 -14.82 -21.16 -29.43
N LYS A 35 -14.56 -21.31 -30.74
CA LYS A 35 -13.52 -22.17 -31.31
C LYS A 35 -12.26 -21.38 -31.71
N ASN A 36 -12.20 -20.10 -31.37
CA ASN A 36 -11.17 -19.13 -31.76
C ASN A 36 -10.97 -18.98 -33.29
N ASP A 37 -12.01 -19.27 -34.08
CA ASP A 37 -12.04 -19.11 -35.55
C ASP A 37 -12.50 -17.70 -35.95
N LYS A 38 -11.60 -16.73 -35.75
CA LYS A 38 -11.87 -15.30 -35.99
C LYS A 38 -12.25 -14.97 -37.45
N PRO A 39 -11.59 -15.52 -38.50
CA PRO A 39 -11.95 -15.21 -39.88
C PRO A 39 -13.41 -15.55 -40.22
N HIS A 40 -13.87 -16.75 -39.82
CA HIS A 40 -15.26 -17.13 -40.04
C HIS A 40 -16.23 -16.33 -39.16
N ALA A 41 -15.85 -16.02 -37.92
CA ALA A 41 -16.66 -15.15 -37.06
C ALA A 41 -16.94 -13.79 -37.72
N ILE A 42 -15.91 -13.14 -38.28
CA ILE A 42 -16.04 -11.87 -39.02
C ILE A 42 -16.98 -12.04 -40.22
N GLU A 43 -16.84 -13.11 -41.01
CA GLU A 43 -17.71 -13.38 -42.15
C GLU A 43 -19.18 -13.53 -41.71
N TYR A 44 -19.43 -14.30 -40.66
CA TYR A 44 -20.77 -14.53 -40.13
C TYR A 44 -21.40 -13.26 -39.56
N PHE A 45 -20.67 -12.45 -38.79
CA PHE A 45 -21.19 -11.17 -38.30
C PHE A 45 -21.48 -10.19 -39.46
N ARG A 46 -20.66 -10.16 -40.51
CA ARG A 46 -20.93 -9.36 -41.73
C ARG A 46 -22.21 -9.82 -42.44
N LYS A 47 -22.47 -11.13 -42.51
CA LYS A 47 -23.73 -11.67 -43.06
C LYS A 47 -24.92 -11.27 -42.19
N ALA A 48 -24.79 -11.39 -40.87
CA ALA A 48 -25.83 -11.03 -39.90
C ALA A 48 -26.28 -9.56 -40.01
N LEU A 49 -25.38 -8.63 -40.41
CA LEU A 49 -25.76 -7.24 -40.68
C LEU A 49 -26.86 -7.09 -41.75
N LYS A 50 -26.98 -8.06 -42.66
CA LYS A 50 -27.96 -8.09 -43.75
C LYS A 50 -29.10 -9.06 -43.49
N SER A 51 -28.80 -10.22 -42.88
CA SER A 51 -29.74 -11.34 -42.71
C SER A 51 -30.52 -11.32 -41.40
N ASP A 52 -30.08 -10.57 -40.38
CA ASP A 52 -30.70 -10.57 -39.04
C ASP A 52 -30.97 -9.13 -38.53
N PRO A 53 -32.13 -8.54 -38.88
CA PRO A 53 -32.50 -7.19 -38.45
C PRO A 53 -32.59 -7.02 -36.93
N ALA A 54 -32.88 -8.10 -36.18
CA ALA A 54 -33.04 -8.05 -34.73
C ALA A 54 -31.70 -7.97 -34.00
N ARG A 55 -30.64 -8.58 -34.57
CA ARG A 55 -29.29 -8.63 -33.96
C ARG A 55 -28.23 -7.83 -34.71
N LYS A 56 -28.58 -7.10 -35.78
CA LYS A 56 -27.63 -6.29 -36.56
C LYS A 56 -26.78 -5.32 -35.72
N SER A 57 -27.32 -4.74 -34.64
CA SER A 57 -26.57 -3.82 -33.77
C SER A 57 -25.51 -4.57 -32.95
N ASN A 58 -25.85 -5.75 -32.41
CA ASN A 58 -24.89 -6.61 -31.71
C ASN A 58 -23.85 -7.20 -32.67
N ALA A 59 -24.24 -7.57 -33.89
CA ALA A 59 -23.30 -8.01 -34.94
C ALA A 59 -22.30 -6.90 -35.30
N MET A 60 -22.75 -5.65 -35.44
CA MET A 60 -21.87 -4.50 -35.70
C MET A 60 -20.92 -4.25 -34.52
N ALA A 61 -21.43 -4.27 -33.28
CA ALA A 61 -20.60 -4.11 -32.09
C ALA A 61 -19.57 -5.25 -31.93
N ALA A 62 -19.94 -6.50 -32.24
CA ALA A 62 -19.00 -7.62 -32.25
C ALA A 62 -17.86 -7.43 -33.27
N LEU A 63 -18.18 -6.95 -34.49
CA LEU A 63 -17.17 -6.61 -35.50
C LEU A 63 -16.21 -5.51 -35.02
N ILE A 64 -16.75 -4.45 -34.40
CA ILE A 64 -15.94 -3.36 -33.84
C ILE A 64 -14.95 -3.88 -32.79
N LEU A 65 -15.42 -4.71 -31.85
CA LEU A 65 -14.58 -5.26 -30.78
C LEU A 65 -13.56 -6.29 -31.29
N LEU A 66 -13.90 -7.09 -32.30
CA LEU A 66 -12.96 -8.02 -32.93
C LEU A 66 -11.85 -7.29 -33.70
N GLU A 67 -12.20 -6.27 -34.46
CA GLU A 67 -11.19 -5.46 -35.16
C GLU A 67 -10.31 -4.72 -34.15
N ALA A 68 -10.86 -4.26 -33.03
CA ALA A 68 -10.07 -3.67 -31.94
C ALA A 68 -9.13 -4.67 -31.26
N TYR A 69 -9.60 -5.90 -31.01
CA TYR A 69 -8.78 -6.98 -30.47
C TYR A 69 -7.57 -7.34 -31.38
N GLU A 70 -7.72 -7.18 -32.70
CA GLU A 70 -6.63 -7.34 -33.68
C GLU A 70 -5.81 -6.05 -33.93
N MET A 71 -6.04 -5.02 -33.12
CA MET A 71 -5.49 -3.67 -33.28
C MET A 71 -5.70 -3.09 -34.69
N ASN A 72 -6.78 -3.50 -35.36
CA ASN A 72 -7.10 -3.15 -36.74
C ASN A 72 -8.22 -2.11 -36.86
N SER A 73 -8.55 -1.39 -35.78
CA SER A 73 -9.60 -0.35 -35.77
C SER A 73 -9.37 0.77 -36.80
N ALA A 74 -8.11 1.06 -37.12
CA ALA A 74 -7.75 2.03 -38.16
C ALA A 74 -8.34 1.63 -39.53
N GLY A 75 -9.08 2.56 -40.15
CA GLY A 75 -9.77 2.32 -41.43
C GLY A 75 -11.02 1.45 -41.34
N PHE A 76 -11.55 1.16 -40.13
CA PHE A 76 -12.80 0.42 -39.96
C PHE A 76 -13.94 1.01 -40.79
N LEU A 77 -14.10 2.34 -40.74
CA LEU A 77 -15.14 3.06 -41.46
C LEU A 77 -15.02 2.99 -42.99
N ASP A 78 -13.89 2.54 -43.54
CA ASP A 78 -13.70 2.31 -44.97
C ASP A 78 -14.02 0.87 -45.39
N ARG A 79 -13.95 -0.08 -44.46
CA ARG A 79 -14.24 -1.51 -44.69
C ARG A 79 -15.69 -1.90 -44.37
N TYR A 80 -16.34 -1.16 -43.47
CA TYR A 80 -17.67 -1.50 -42.95
C TYR A 80 -18.67 -0.34 -43.10
N PRO A 81 -19.99 -0.61 -43.10
CA PRO A 81 -21.01 0.43 -42.97
C PRO A 81 -20.79 1.26 -41.71
N ASN A 82 -21.12 2.55 -41.76
CA ASN A 82 -20.99 3.43 -40.60
C ASN A 82 -21.90 2.92 -39.46
N PRO A 83 -21.37 2.66 -38.24
CA PRO A 83 -22.17 2.14 -37.15
C PRO A 83 -23.38 3.02 -36.78
N LEU A 84 -23.28 4.34 -36.96
CA LEU A 84 -24.36 5.30 -36.69
C LEU A 84 -25.58 5.10 -37.63
N ASP A 85 -25.41 4.39 -38.75
CA ASP A 85 -26.51 4.01 -39.66
C ASP A 85 -27.08 2.61 -39.36
N VAL A 86 -26.38 1.82 -38.56
CA VAL A 86 -26.74 0.43 -38.25
C VAL A 86 -27.42 0.28 -36.90
N PHE A 87 -26.98 1.03 -35.89
CA PHE A 87 -27.55 0.97 -34.54
C PHE A 87 -28.99 1.47 -34.50
N THR A 88 -29.88 0.63 -33.96
CA THR A 88 -31.30 0.97 -33.78
C THR A 88 -31.49 1.89 -32.56
N ASP A 89 -31.07 1.42 -31.38
CA ASP A 89 -31.01 2.21 -30.16
C ASP A 89 -29.64 2.91 -30.05
N ILE A 90 -29.46 3.96 -30.86
CA ILE A 90 -28.14 4.53 -31.15
C ILE A 90 -27.35 5.01 -29.90
N ASN A 91 -28.04 5.60 -28.91
CA ASN A 91 -27.42 6.22 -27.75
C ASN A 91 -26.56 5.26 -26.89
N PRO A 92 -27.10 4.13 -26.36
CA PRO A 92 -26.32 3.22 -25.53
C PRO A 92 -25.12 2.58 -26.25
N TYR A 93 -25.25 2.25 -27.54
CA TYR A 93 -24.14 1.68 -28.32
C TYR A 93 -23.05 2.70 -28.61
N VAL A 94 -23.41 3.92 -29.02
CA VAL A 94 -22.45 5.01 -29.25
C VAL A 94 -21.74 5.38 -27.94
N TYR A 95 -22.45 5.36 -26.80
CA TYR A 95 -21.81 5.60 -25.51
C TYR A 95 -20.77 4.52 -25.17
N ALA A 96 -21.13 3.24 -25.29
CA ALA A 96 -20.25 2.11 -24.97
C ALA A 96 -19.01 2.04 -25.87
N LEU A 97 -19.13 2.44 -27.14
CA LEU A 97 -18.06 2.33 -28.14
C LEU A 97 -17.42 3.68 -28.50
N TRP A 98 -17.63 4.70 -27.68
CA TRP A 98 -17.30 6.11 -27.97
C TRP A 98 -15.87 6.35 -28.46
N PHE A 99 -14.89 5.79 -27.74
CA PHE A 99 -13.45 5.95 -28.01
C PHE A 99 -12.92 5.00 -29.09
N ASN A 100 -13.77 4.15 -29.68
CA ASN A 100 -13.33 3.31 -30.79
C ASN A 100 -13.29 4.12 -32.10
N ASP A 101 -12.31 3.84 -32.97
CA ASP A 101 -12.15 4.52 -34.27
C ASP A 101 -13.36 4.38 -35.20
N ALA A 102 -14.17 3.34 -35.00
CA ALA A 102 -15.43 3.13 -35.70
C ALA A 102 -16.50 4.20 -35.35
N ILE A 103 -16.34 4.91 -34.24
CA ILE A 103 -17.26 5.96 -33.77
C ILE A 103 -16.58 7.32 -33.88
N LEU A 104 -15.74 7.68 -32.91
CA LEU A 104 -15.00 8.93 -32.88
C LEU A 104 -13.49 8.74 -32.72
N GLY A 105 -13.00 7.65 -32.11
CA GLY A 105 -11.59 7.48 -31.75
C GLY A 105 -11.11 8.42 -30.63
N ASP A 106 -9.83 8.39 -30.28
CA ASP A 106 -9.22 9.21 -29.22
C ASP A 106 -9.24 10.72 -29.50
N TYR A 107 -9.08 11.55 -28.47
CA TYR A 107 -9.01 13.02 -28.61
C TYR A 107 -7.97 13.46 -29.67
N GLY A 108 -8.26 14.55 -30.38
CA GLY A 108 -7.37 15.10 -31.40
C GLY A 108 -8.12 15.61 -32.64
N VAL A 109 -7.36 15.88 -33.71
CA VAL A 109 -7.93 16.38 -34.97
C VAL A 109 -8.74 15.29 -35.67
N LYS A 110 -10.05 15.52 -35.82
CA LYS A 110 -10.96 14.60 -36.53
C LYS A 110 -10.96 14.86 -38.03
N THR A 111 -10.87 13.80 -38.83
CA THR A 111 -10.89 13.87 -40.30
C THR A 111 -11.95 12.95 -40.90
N GLY A 112 -12.26 13.13 -42.19
CA GLY A 112 -13.15 12.24 -42.96
C GLY A 112 -14.45 11.88 -42.27
N LYS A 113 -14.74 10.57 -42.19
CA LYS A 113 -15.97 10.02 -41.61
C LYS A 113 -16.09 10.22 -40.10
N GLN A 114 -14.99 10.29 -39.36
CA GLN A 114 -15.02 10.59 -37.91
C GLN A 114 -15.47 12.02 -37.65
N ARG A 115 -15.01 12.99 -38.46
CA ARG A 115 -15.51 14.37 -38.39
C ARG A 115 -17.00 14.44 -38.75
N ALA A 116 -17.44 13.71 -39.76
CA ALA A 116 -18.85 13.62 -40.11
C ALA A 116 -19.71 13.02 -38.97
N ASN A 117 -19.20 12.00 -38.27
CA ASN A 117 -19.85 11.43 -37.09
C ASN A 117 -19.97 12.47 -35.96
N LEU A 118 -18.92 13.23 -35.68
CA LEU A 118 -18.92 14.28 -34.66
C LEU A 118 -20.01 15.33 -34.93
N GLU A 119 -20.07 15.85 -36.16
CA GLU A 119 -21.09 16.84 -36.54
C GLU A 119 -22.51 16.24 -36.53
N ARG A 120 -22.66 14.97 -36.93
CA ARG A 120 -23.95 14.27 -36.88
C ARG A 120 -24.46 14.10 -35.45
N ILE A 121 -23.60 13.74 -34.50
CA ILE A 121 -23.97 13.60 -33.08
C ILE A 121 -24.49 14.94 -32.53
N LEU A 122 -23.88 16.05 -32.94
CA LEU A 122 -24.29 17.39 -32.52
C LEU A 122 -25.61 17.86 -33.17
N ALA A 123 -25.87 17.48 -34.42
CA ALA A 123 -27.01 17.98 -35.20
C ALA A 123 -28.28 17.12 -35.09
N ASP A 124 -28.17 15.81 -34.92
CA ASP A 124 -29.31 14.89 -34.93
C ASP A 124 -30.04 14.90 -33.57
N PRO A 125 -31.35 15.26 -33.54
CA PRO A 125 -32.11 15.40 -32.29
C PRO A 125 -32.35 14.08 -31.54
N ARG A 126 -32.07 12.93 -32.16
CA ARG A 126 -32.19 11.61 -31.51
C ARG A 126 -31.08 11.35 -30.49
N PHE A 127 -29.97 12.09 -30.55
CA PHE A 127 -28.88 11.92 -29.59
C PHE A 127 -29.23 12.54 -28.24
N HIS A 128 -28.92 11.80 -27.18
CA HIS A 128 -29.07 12.22 -25.79
C HIS A 128 -28.23 13.48 -25.49
N GLY A 129 -28.75 14.44 -24.72
CA GLY A 129 -28.07 15.72 -24.45
C GLY A 129 -26.66 15.56 -23.84
N SER A 130 -26.49 14.57 -22.97
CA SER A 130 -25.17 14.19 -22.43
C SER A 130 -24.14 13.84 -23.51
N LEU A 131 -24.54 13.09 -24.55
CA LEU A 131 -23.66 12.74 -25.68
C LEU A 131 -23.33 13.98 -26.54
N LYS A 132 -24.28 14.92 -26.69
CA LYS A 132 -24.03 16.19 -27.37
C LYS A 132 -23.01 17.05 -26.61
N ALA A 133 -23.11 17.10 -25.28
CA ALA A 133 -22.12 17.81 -24.47
C ALA A 133 -20.73 17.17 -24.58
N ALA A 134 -20.63 15.83 -24.52
CA ALA A 134 -19.38 15.11 -24.77
C ALA A 134 -18.83 15.38 -26.19
N ALA A 135 -19.69 15.43 -27.20
CA ALA A 135 -19.31 15.78 -28.57
C ALA A 135 -18.82 17.24 -28.69
N ASN A 136 -19.42 18.19 -27.97
CA ASN A 136 -18.91 19.57 -27.96
C ASN A 136 -17.51 19.65 -27.34
N TYR A 137 -17.23 18.86 -26.30
CA TYR A 137 -15.89 18.74 -25.73
C TYR A 137 -14.87 18.19 -26.75
N PHE A 138 -15.23 17.12 -27.46
CA PHE A 138 -14.43 16.58 -28.57
C PHE A 138 -14.21 17.61 -29.69
N LYS A 139 -15.21 18.43 -29.99
CA LYS A 139 -15.12 19.51 -30.98
C LYS A 139 -14.19 20.63 -30.52
N GLY A 140 -14.21 20.98 -29.24
CA GLY A 140 -13.23 21.89 -28.63
C GLY A 140 -11.81 21.38 -28.81
N PHE A 141 -11.54 20.11 -28.45
CA PHE A 141 -10.22 19.50 -28.64
C PHE A 141 -9.82 19.35 -30.10
N HIS A 142 -10.75 19.05 -31.01
CA HIS A 142 -10.48 19.03 -32.45
C HIS A 142 -9.91 20.37 -32.93
N TYR A 143 -10.51 21.49 -32.50
CA TYR A 143 -10.03 22.82 -32.84
C TYR A 143 -8.73 23.17 -32.11
N PHE A 144 -8.62 22.86 -30.82
CA PHE A 144 -7.41 23.12 -30.04
C PHE A 144 -6.19 22.40 -30.60
N SER A 145 -6.28 21.09 -30.84
CA SER A 145 -5.21 20.29 -31.45
C SER A 145 -4.88 20.73 -32.87
N GLY A 146 -5.81 21.35 -33.60
CA GLY A 146 -5.62 21.93 -34.92
C GLY A 146 -5.19 23.41 -34.93
N GLN A 147 -4.78 23.96 -33.78
CA GLN A 147 -4.44 25.38 -33.59
C GLN A 147 -5.52 26.40 -33.96
N MET A 148 -6.78 26.00 -33.96
CA MET A 148 -7.94 26.87 -34.22
C MET A 148 -8.48 27.43 -32.88
N MET A 149 -7.66 28.19 -32.16
CA MET A 149 -7.92 28.59 -30.77
C MET A 149 -9.24 29.37 -30.58
N ASP A 150 -9.56 30.30 -31.49
CA ASP A 150 -10.84 31.04 -31.45
C ASP A 150 -12.04 30.11 -31.61
N SER A 151 -11.90 29.08 -32.45
CA SER A 151 -12.97 28.08 -32.66
C SER A 151 -13.11 27.17 -31.44
N ALA A 152 -12.01 26.83 -30.78
CA ALA A 152 -12.01 26.06 -29.54
C ALA A 152 -12.69 26.85 -28.41
N ALA A 153 -12.37 28.14 -28.25
CA ALA A 153 -12.98 29.02 -27.25
C ALA A 153 -14.50 29.19 -27.43
N LEU A 154 -15.02 29.02 -28.64
CA LEU A 154 -16.46 29.02 -28.92
C LEU A 154 -17.13 27.64 -28.75
N ALA A 155 -16.34 26.56 -28.79
CA ALA A 155 -16.86 25.19 -28.71
C ALA A 155 -17.00 24.70 -27.27
N PHE A 156 -16.01 24.94 -26.41
CA PHE A 156 -16.03 24.47 -25.02
C PHE A 156 -17.24 24.99 -24.20
N PRO A 157 -17.63 26.28 -24.28
CA PRO A 157 -18.79 26.78 -23.51
C PRO A 157 -20.11 26.07 -23.85
N LYS A 158 -20.22 25.43 -25.03
CA LYS A 158 -21.43 24.67 -25.44
C LYS A 158 -21.65 23.39 -24.63
N ILE A 159 -20.68 22.98 -23.82
CA ILE A 159 -20.83 21.86 -22.86
C ILE A 159 -21.79 22.25 -21.73
N GLY A 160 -21.94 23.54 -21.42
CA GLY A 160 -22.78 24.03 -20.32
C GLY A 160 -22.20 23.81 -18.93
N ALA A 161 -20.87 23.72 -18.81
CA ALA A 161 -20.19 23.58 -17.52
C ALA A 161 -20.28 24.86 -16.69
N LEU A 162 -20.27 24.71 -15.36
CA LEU A 162 -20.08 25.83 -14.44
C LEU A 162 -18.58 26.12 -14.35
N GLU A 163 -18.13 27.32 -14.71
CA GLU A 163 -16.69 27.65 -14.85
C GLU A 163 -16.20 28.76 -13.89
N SER A 164 -17.05 29.26 -12.99
CA SER A 164 -16.68 30.32 -12.02
C SER A 164 -16.67 29.79 -10.60
N TRP A 165 -15.48 29.51 -10.05
CA TRP A 165 -15.33 28.83 -8.75
C TRP A 165 -14.43 29.60 -7.77
N GLN A 166 -14.77 29.49 -6.48
CA GLN A 166 -13.89 29.74 -5.34
C GLN A 166 -13.39 28.41 -4.79
N PHE A 167 -12.17 28.36 -4.24
CA PHE A 167 -11.56 27.14 -3.73
C PHE A 167 -11.06 27.30 -2.30
N VAL A 168 -11.00 26.20 -1.57
CA VAL A 168 -10.27 26.10 -0.29
C VAL A 168 -9.70 24.69 -0.13
N GLY A 169 -8.44 24.60 0.25
CA GLY A 169 -7.66 23.37 0.37
C GLY A 169 -6.17 23.70 0.37
N ALA A 170 -5.26 22.74 0.50
CA ALA A 170 -5.50 21.30 0.70
C ALA A 170 -5.79 20.94 2.17
N PHE A 171 -6.73 20.02 2.38
CA PHE A 171 -7.00 19.34 3.65
C PHE A 171 -6.41 17.92 3.64
N ASP A 172 -6.20 17.33 4.82
CA ASP A 172 -5.62 15.98 4.94
C ASP A 172 -6.47 14.93 4.21
N ASN A 173 -5.82 14.03 3.47
CA ASN A 173 -6.48 12.92 2.80
C ASN A 173 -5.58 11.68 2.72
N ILE A 174 -4.63 11.53 3.66
CA ILE A 174 -3.74 10.36 3.64
C ILE A 174 -4.57 9.09 3.53
N SER A 175 -4.31 8.31 2.48
CA SER A 175 -4.99 7.04 2.18
C SER A 175 -6.52 7.17 2.01
N GLY A 176 -7.02 8.36 1.64
CA GLY A 176 -8.43 8.66 1.37
C GLY A 176 -9.22 9.11 2.61
N SER A 177 -8.56 9.17 3.77
CA SER A 177 -9.19 9.37 5.08
C SER A 177 -10.00 10.66 5.22
N GLY A 178 -9.78 11.63 4.34
CA GLY A 178 -10.43 12.94 4.39
C GLY A 178 -11.87 12.94 3.88
N PHE A 179 -12.32 11.93 3.13
CA PHE A 179 -13.61 11.98 2.42
C PHE A 179 -14.81 12.26 3.34
N ASN A 180 -14.85 11.63 4.52
CA ASN A 180 -15.94 11.77 5.50
C ASN A 180 -15.67 12.77 6.61
N LYS A 181 -14.51 13.44 6.57
CA LYS A 181 -14.12 14.39 7.60
C LYS A 181 -14.75 15.76 7.33
N GLU A 182 -15.28 16.37 8.39
CA GLU A 182 -15.79 17.74 8.34
C GLU A 182 -14.63 18.71 8.55
N TYR A 183 -14.28 19.45 7.51
CA TYR A 183 -13.21 20.45 7.54
C TYR A 183 -13.71 21.87 7.78
N GLY A 184 -15.04 22.11 7.75
CA GLY A 184 -15.65 23.43 7.93
C GLY A 184 -16.27 24.08 6.68
N PRO A 185 -15.69 23.97 5.46
CA PRO A 185 -16.20 24.65 4.25
C PRO A 185 -17.66 24.40 3.89
N VAL A 186 -18.26 23.29 4.35
CA VAL A 186 -19.69 23.02 4.18
C VAL A 186 -20.53 24.08 4.90
N LYS A 187 -20.15 24.45 6.13
CA LYS A 187 -20.90 25.36 7.01
C LYS A 187 -20.53 26.83 6.83
N ASP A 188 -19.32 27.10 6.35
CA ASP A 188 -18.75 28.45 6.30
C ASP A 188 -18.39 28.85 4.86
N PRO A 189 -19.33 29.45 4.10
CA PRO A 189 -19.10 29.87 2.70
C PRO A 189 -18.24 31.13 2.56
N ALA A 190 -18.03 31.88 3.65
CA ALA A 190 -17.39 33.19 3.60
C ALA A 190 -15.90 33.12 3.95
N LYS A 191 -15.13 34.03 3.36
CA LYS A 191 -13.70 34.25 3.69
C LYS A 191 -13.56 34.94 5.05
N GLY A 192 -12.46 34.70 5.75
CA GLY A 192 -12.03 35.40 6.96
C GLY A 192 -12.02 34.55 8.23
N LYS A 193 -12.60 33.34 8.18
CA LYS A 193 -12.63 32.42 9.33
C LYS A 193 -11.32 31.66 9.51
N GLY A 194 -10.65 31.33 8.39
CA GLY A 194 -9.53 30.40 8.37
C GLY A 194 -9.93 28.95 8.65
N PHE A 195 -9.22 28.02 8.01
CA PHE A 195 -9.33 26.58 8.22
C PHE A 195 -7.92 25.99 8.38
N THR A 196 -7.84 24.82 9.01
CA THR A 196 -6.57 24.10 9.18
C THR A 196 -6.31 23.18 8.00
N SER A 197 -5.22 23.40 7.28
CA SER A 197 -4.81 22.61 6.10
C SER A 197 -4.18 21.26 6.47
N TYR A 198 -3.85 20.46 5.46
CA TYR A 198 -3.17 19.16 5.59
C TYR A 198 -1.81 19.21 6.30
N ASN A 199 -1.11 20.35 6.25
CA ASN A 199 0.15 20.59 6.93
C ASN A 199 -0.01 21.50 8.17
N ASN A 200 -1.24 21.61 8.68
CA ASN A 200 -1.62 22.37 9.87
C ASN A 200 -1.35 23.89 9.78
N THR A 201 -1.31 24.45 8.57
CA THR A 201 -1.27 25.90 8.33
C THR A 201 -2.68 26.47 8.19
N THR A 202 -2.82 27.80 8.27
CA THR A 202 -4.12 28.45 8.10
C THR A 202 -4.37 28.73 6.62
N ILE A 203 -5.48 28.22 6.10
CA ILE A 203 -5.94 28.43 4.71
C ILE A 203 -7.36 29.00 4.70
N ASP A 204 -7.81 29.59 3.60
CA ASP A 204 -9.13 30.20 3.48
C ASP A 204 -9.61 30.14 2.02
N TRP A 205 -10.85 30.54 1.79
CA TRP A 205 -11.42 30.66 0.45
C TRP A 205 -10.59 31.65 -0.40
N PHE A 206 -10.18 31.19 -1.58
CA PHE A 206 -9.49 31.99 -2.57
C PHE A 206 -10.12 31.87 -3.96
N LYS A 207 -9.86 32.87 -4.80
CA LYS A 207 -10.18 32.84 -6.22
C LYS A 207 -8.87 32.79 -6.98
N PRO A 208 -8.62 31.78 -7.82
CA PRO A 208 -7.43 31.77 -8.65
C PRO A 208 -7.52 32.93 -9.65
N LEU A 209 -6.38 33.53 -9.99
CA LEU A 209 -6.31 34.58 -11.01
C LEU A 209 -6.90 34.12 -12.35
N LEU A 210 -6.61 32.87 -12.71
CA LEU A 210 -7.02 32.25 -13.96
C LEU A 210 -7.58 30.85 -13.67
N ILE A 211 -8.69 30.53 -14.33
CA ILE A 211 -9.31 29.20 -14.30
C ILE A 211 -9.54 28.73 -15.73
N THR A 212 -9.46 27.42 -15.92
CA THR A 212 -9.82 26.75 -17.17
C THR A 212 -11.24 27.09 -17.63
N GLN A 213 -11.39 27.37 -18.93
CA GLN A 213 -12.67 27.58 -19.63
C GLN A 213 -12.92 26.47 -20.67
N GLN A 214 -12.43 25.27 -20.37
CA GLN A 214 -12.53 24.09 -21.22
C GLN A 214 -13.52 23.06 -20.66
N GLY A 215 -14.39 23.46 -19.73
CA GLY A 215 -15.33 22.59 -19.01
C GLY A 215 -14.74 21.91 -17.77
N TRP A 216 -13.68 21.11 -17.89
CA TRP A 216 -13.06 20.44 -16.74
C TRP A 216 -12.23 21.39 -15.90
N VAL A 217 -12.47 21.40 -14.59
CA VAL A 217 -11.72 22.15 -13.59
C VAL A 217 -10.63 21.28 -12.99
N PHE A 218 -9.37 21.60 -13.24
CA PHE A 218 -8.20 20.90 -12.72
C PHE A 218 -7.76 21.52 -11.39
N VAL A 219 -7.68 20.71 -10.33
CA VAL A 219 -7.37 21.22 -8.97
C VAL A 219 -5.93 20.91 -8.53
N GLY A 220 -5.20 20.07 -9.27
CA GLY A 220 -3.83 19.69 -8.93
C GLY A 220 -2.89 20.90 -8.82
N SER A 221 -2.96 21.84 -9.78
CA SER A 221 -2.16 23.07 -9.75
C SER A 221 -2.62 24.11 -8.72
N LEU A 222 -3.80 23.92 -8.11
CA LEU A 222 -4.38 24.84 -7.11
C LEU A 222 -4.06 24.43 -5.67
N PHE A 223 -3.73 23.15 -5.44
CA PHE A 223 -3.51 22.59 -4.12
C PHE A 223 -2.08 22.05 -4.01
N PRO A 224 -1.28 22.46 -3.00
CA PRO A 224 0.14 22.13 -2.90
C PRO A 224 0.40 20.71 -2.37
N ALA A 225 -0.36 19.71 -2.82
CA ALA A 225 -0.26 18.33 -2.36
C ALA A 225 -0.73 17.34 -3.42
N ASN A 226 -0.13 16.14 -3.47
CA ASN A 226 -0.56 15.02 -4.32
C ASN A 226 -1.57 14.12 -3.60
N THR A 227 -1.90 14.43 -2.35
CA THR A 227 -2.93 13.77 -1.56
C THR A 227 -3.65 14.81 -0.73
N ALA A 228 -4.89 15.12 -1.07
CA ALA A 228 -5.67 16.13 -0.38
C ALA A 228 -7.17 15.97 -0.56
N VAL A 229 -7.93 16.59 0.36
CA VAL A 229 -9.29 17.03 0.12
C VAL A 229 -9.28 18.51 -0.20
N GLY A 230 -10.03 18.94 -1.19
CA GLY A 230 -10.28 20.33 -1.52
C GLY A 230 -11.77 20.58 -1.71
N TYR A 231 -12.18 21.83 -1.54
CA TYR A 231 -13.55 22.28 -1.80
C TYR A 231 -13.56 23.35 -2.89
N ALA A 232 -14.60 23.33 -3.71
CA ALA A 232 -14.89 24.35 -4.70
C ALA A 232 -16.34 24.80 -4.54
N GLN A 233 -16.62 26.11 -4.55
CA GLN A 233 -17.98 26.63 -4.51
C GLN A 233 -18.27 27.64 -5.63
N THR A 234 -19.52 27.68 -6.06
CA THR A 234 -20.06 28.67 -7.00
C THR A 234 -21.50 29.03 -6.63
N PHE A 235 -21.97 30.18 -7.10
CA PHE A 235 -23.32 30.69 -6.84
C PHE A 235 -24.06 30.88 -8.16
N VAL A 236 -25.16 30.14 -8.34
CA VAL A 236 -25.98 30.13 -9.54
C VAL A 236 -27.23 30.96 -9.30
N ASN A 237 -27.35 32.09 -9.99
CA ASN A 237 -28.56 32.90 -10.02
C ASN A 237 -29.55 32.32 -11.05
N ALA A 238 -30.74 31.94 -10.60
CA ALA A 238 -31.85 31.54 -11.46
C ALA A 238 -32.89 32.67 -11.58
N ASP A 239 -33.35 32.96 -12.79
CA ASP A 239 -34.36 34.01 -13.04
C ASP A 239 -35.75 33.70 -12.44
N THR A 240 -36.03 32.42 -12.24
CA THR A 240 -37.29 31.82 -11.79
C THR A 240 -36.99 30.53 -11.02
N ASP A 241 -37.94 30.08 -10.22
CA ASP A 241 -37.88 28.75 -9.62
C ASP A 241 -37.91 27.70 -10.74
N LYS A 242 -36.92 26.78 -10.75
CA LYS A 242 -36.80 25.78 -11.81
C LYS A 242 -36.15 24.49 -11.33
N ASP A 243 -36.64 23.39 -11.87
CA ASP A 243 -36.03 22.08 -11.70
C ASP A 243 -34.89 21.89 -12.70
N ALA A 244 -33.85 21.19 -12.27
CA ALA A 244 -32.68 20.89 -13.05
C ALA A 244 -32.12 19.51 -12.73
N ILE A 245 -31.35 18.95 -13.66
CA ILE A 245 -30.48 17.81 -13.41
C ILE A 245 -29.08 18.38 -13.15
N LEU A 246 -28.56 18.16 -11.94
CA LEU A 246 -27.15 18.38 -11.66
C LEU A 246 -26.39 17.17 -12.18
N CYS A 247 -25.51 17.40 -13.16
CA CYS A 247 -24.66 16.38 -13.74
C CYS A 247 -23.21 16.60 -13.33
N LEU A 248 -22.58 15.55 -12.82
CA LEU A 248 -21.23 15.56 -12.28
C LEU A 248 -20.38 14.49 -12.98
N GLY A 249 -19.14 14.87 -13.32
CA GLY A 249 -18.05 13.95 -13.63
C GLY A 249 -16.76 14.43 -12.97
N GLY A 250 -15.76 13.56 -12.84
CA GLY A 250 -14.50 13.95 -12.21
C GLY A 250 -13.43 12.86 -12.20
N ARG A 251 -12.25 13.27 -11.75
CA ARG A 251 -11.19 12.39 -11.26
C ARG A 251 -10.93 12.66 -9.79
N GLY A 252 -11.40 11.77 -8.93
CA GLY A 252 -11.29 11.87 -7.47
C GLY A 252 -12.51 11.30 -6.78
N SER A 253 -12.53 11.36 -5.45
CA SER A 253 -13.74 11.14 -4.65
C SER A 253 -14.50 12.45 -4.58
N LEU A 254 -15.83 12.42 -4.69
CA LEU A 254 -16.63 13.62 -4.95
C LEU A 254 -17.83 13.71 -4.00
N LYS A 255 -18.09 14.89 -3.44
CA LYS A 255 -19.38 15.23 -2.83
C LYS A 255 -19.90 16.51 -3.44
N VAL A 256 -21.21 16.62 -3.64
CA VAL A 256 -21.84 17.84 -4.14
C VAL A 256 -23.05 18.20 -3.31
N TRP A 257 -23.14 19.46 -2.91
CA TRP A 257 -24.27 20.06 -2.23
C TRP A 257 -24.90 21.15 -3.09
N VAL A 258 -26.23 21.23 -3.03
CA VAL A 258 -27.00 22.37 -3.56
C VAL A 258 -27.75 22.99 -2.40
N ASN A 259 -27.54 24.27 -2.15
CA ASN A 259 -28.12 24.99 -1.01
C ASN A 259 -27.90 24.24 0.32
N ASP A 260 -26.69 23.73 0.55
CA ASP A 260 -26.27 22.96 1.73
C ASP A 260 -26.92 21.57 1.91
N LYS A 261 -27.80 21.14 0.98
CA LYS A 261 -28.28 19.76 0.92
C LYS A 261 -27.32 18.90 0.11
N LEU A 262 -26.81 17.83 0.72
CA LEU A 262 -25.95 16.85 0.06
C LEU A 262 -26.76 16.09 -1.00
N LEU A 263 -26.34 16.17 -2.27
CA LEU A 263 -27.01 15.49 -3.38
C LEU A 263 -26.21 14.33 -3.97
N ILE A 264 -24.88 14.40 -3.95
CA ILE A 264 -24.00 13.34 -4.46
C ILE A 264 -22.90 13.08 -3.43
N ALA A 265 -22.60 11.80 -3.17
CA ALA A 265 -21.49 11.39 -2.31
C ALA A 265 -20.84 10.10 -2.84
N GLU A 266 -19.74 10.26 -3.57
CA GLU A 266 -19.00 9.21 -4.25
C GLU A 266 -17.60 9.09 -3.64
N GLU A 267 -17.43 8.12 -2.74
CA GLU A 267 -16.19 7.95 -1.95
C GLU A 267 -15.03 7.37 -2.75
N GLU A 268 -15.31 6.60 -3.79
CA GLU A 268 -14.24 6.01 -4.59
C GLU A 268 -13.61 7.01 -5.53
N GLU A 269 -12.29 7.14 -5.42
CA GLU A 269 -11.49 7.92 -6.36
C GLU A 269 -11.52 7.24 -7.73
N ARG A 270 -12.28 7.84 -8.65
CA ARG A 270 -12.45 7.35 -10.02
C ARG A 270 -12.28 8.47 -11.00
N ALA A 271 -11.75 8.15 -12.17
CA ALA A 271 -11.86 8.99 -13.36
C ALA A 271 -13.12 8.58 -14.13
N THR A 272 -14.09 9.47 -14.19
CA THR A 272 -15.35 9.27 -14.91
C THR A 272 -15.40 10.09 -16.18
N GLU A 273 -16.38 9.81 -17.03
CA GLU A 273 -16.77 10.75 -18.08
C GLU A 273 -17.68 11.85 -17.53
N LEU A 274 -18.05 12.78 -18.41
CA LEU A 274 -19.03 13.82 -18.10
C LEU A 274 -20.40 13.18 -17.80
N ASP A 275 -21.16 13.76 -16.87
CA ASP A 275 -22.49 13.31 -16.45
C ASP A 275 -22.58 11.86 -15.97
N GLN A 276 -21.54 11.35 -15.32
CA GLN A 276 -21.63 10.01 -14.75
C GLN A 276 -22.62 9.98 -13.57
N TYR A 277 -22.58 11.01 -12.73
CA TYR A 277 -23.44 11.12 -11.55
C TYR A 277 -24.47 12.22 -11.77
N ASN A 278 -25.74 11.83 -11.84
CA ASN A 278 -26.83 12.75 -12.16
C ASN A 278 -27.88 12.71 -11.08
N VAL A 279 -28.37 13.87 -10.65
CA VAL A 279 -29.40 13.97 -9.61
C VAL A 279 -30.33 15.12 -9.91
N ARG A 280 -31.63 14.94 -9.67
CA ARG A 280 -32.59 16.04 -9.76
C ARG A 280 -32.38 17.00 -8.60
N CYS A 281 -32.39 18.29 -8.90
CA CYS A 281 -32.29 19.37 -7.93
C CYS A 281 -33.26 20.49 -8.28
N HIS A 282 -33.61 21.29 -7.29
CA HIS A 282 -34.43 22.48 -7.46
C HIS A 282 -33.58 23.73 -7.23
N LEU A 283 -33.68 24.70 -8.14
CA LEU A 283 -33.06 26.00 -8.00
C LEU A 283 -34.14 27.01 -7.65
N ASN A 284 -33.99 27.65 -6.48
CA ASN A 284 -34.84 28.75 -6.08
C ASN A 284 -34.54 29.96 -6.98
N LYS A 285 -35.54 30.81 -7.24
CA LYS A 285 -35.32 32.12 -7.84
C LYS A 285 -34.31 32.91 -7.01
N GLY A 286 -33.31 33.50 -7.68
CA GLY A 286 -32.16 34.13 -7.04
C GLY A 286 -30.96 33.20 -6.96
N TYR A 287 -30.03 33.49 -6.05
CA TYR A 287 -28.78 32.72 -5.91
C TYR A 287 -28.97 31.39 -5.18
N ASN A 288 -28.35 30.35 -5.72
CA ASN A 288 -28.25 29.02 -5.17
C ASN A 288 -26.77 28.66 -5.03
N ARG A 289 -26.36 28.13 -3.89
CA ARG A 289 -24.97 27.70 -3.66
C ARG A 289 -24.78 26.29 -4.19
N ILE A 290 -23.77 26.09 -5.03
CA ILE A 290 -23.27 24.77 -5.41
C ILE A 290 -21.90 24.61 -4.77
N LEU A 291 -21.76 23.61 -3.90
CA LEU A 291 -20.49 23.27 -3.24
C LEU A 291 -20.07 21.89 -3.70
N LEU A 292 -18.79 21.72 -4.01
CA LEU A 292 -18.17 20.46 -4.38
C LEU A 292 -16.99 20.20 -3.44
N GLN A 293 -16.88 18.97 -2.94
CA GLN A 293 -15.69 18.44 -2.30
C GLN A 293 -15.04 17.46 -3.27
N ILE A 294 -13.72 17.54 -3.43
CA ILE A 294 -12.91 16.61 -4.20
C ILE A 294 -11.78 16.04 -3.32
N GLY A 295 -11.63 14.72 -3.28
CA GLY A 295 -10.51 14.04 -2.61
C GLY A 295 -9.68 13.23 -3.61
N PHE A 296 -8.36 13.21 -3.41
CA PHE A 296 -7.40 12.46 -4.24
C PHE A 296 -6.19 11.98 -3.43
N THR A 297 -5.57 10.85 -3.83
CA THR A 297 -4.50 10.16 -3.06
C THR A 297 -3.24 9.79 -3.86
N ASN A 298 -3.04 10.34 -5.07
CA ASN A 298 -1.88 10.01 -5.91
C ASN A 298 -1.55 11.12 -6.94
N ASP A 299 -0.51 10.89 -7.74
CA ASP A 299 -0.04 11.77 -8.82
C ASP A 299 -0.95 11.76 -10.07
N GLU A 300 -2.21 11.32 -9.94
CA GLU A 300 -3.17 11.51 -11.01
C GLU A 300 -3.57 13.00 -11.10
N ILE A 301 -4.24 13.40 -12.18
CA ILE A 301 -4.63 14.79 -12.42
C ILE A 301 -6.06 15.01 -11.88
N PRO A 302 -6.26 15.39 -10.59
CA PRO A 302 -7.59 15.52 -10.02
C PRO A 302 -8.36 16.65 -10.70
N ASN A 303 -9.61 16.38 -11.03
CA ASN A 303 -10.46 17.33 -11.71
C ASN A 303 -11.94 17.03 -11.48
N PHE A 304 -12.79 18.00 -11.83
CA PHE A 304 -14.23 17.80 -11.86
C PHE A 304 -14.88 18.62 -12.96
N ILE A 305 -16.10 18.25 -13.33
CA ILE A 305 -16.99 19.05 -14.16
C ILE A 305 -18.40 18.97 -13.56
N VAL A 306 -19.05 20.13 -13.43
CA VAL A 306 -20.45 20.22 -13.01
C VAL A 306 -21.21 20.97 -14.09
N ARG A 307 -22.39 20.49 -14.46
CA ARG A 307 -23.38 21.25 -15.24
C ARG A 307 -24.76 21.15 -14.62
N LEU A 308 -25.60 22.10 -15.02
CA LEU A 308 -27.04 22.07 -14.76
C LEU A 308 -27.74 21.91 -16.11
N ALA A 309 -28.54 20.86 -16.22
CA ALA A 309 -29.23 20.47 -17.45
C ALA A 309 -30.74 20.35 -17.26
N ASP A 310 -31.49 20.37 -18.35
CA ASP A 310 -32.92 20.05 -18.36
C ASP A 310 -33.17 18.51 -18.39
N GLU A 311 -34.43 18.07 -18.44
CA GLU A 311 -34.79 16.64 -18.51
C GLU A 311 -34.32 15.93 -19.81
N LYS A 312 -33.87 16.68 -20.82
CA LYS A 312 -33.24 16.13 -22.04
C LYS A 312 -31.71 16.13 -21.96
N TYR A 313 -31.14 16.53 -20.82
CA TYR A 313 -29.71 16.72 -20.60
C TYR A 313 -29.11 17.83 -21.49
N GLU A 314 -29.91 18.79 -21.95
CA GLU A 314 -29.42 20.00 -22.62
C GLU A 314 -29.15 21.11 -21.60
N THR A 315 -28.25 22.05 -21.93
CA THR A 315 -27.83 23.11 -21.01
C THR A 315 -29.01 23.93 -20.49
N LEU A 316 -29.12 24.05 -19.17
CA LEU A 316 -30.20 24.79 -18.52
C LEU A 316 -30.15 26.29 -18.88
N GLN A 317 -31.28 26.83 -19.30
CA GLN A 317 -31.40 28.24 -19.70
C GLN A 317 -31.86 29.14 -18.54
N GLY A 318 -31.59 30.44 -18.64
CA GLY A 318 -32.03 31.43 -17.64
C GLY A 318 -31.29 31.34 -16.31
N ILE A 319 -30.00 31.00 -16.36
CA ILE A 319 -29.11 31.00 -15.20
C ILE A 319 -27.84 31.82 -15.48
N SER A 320 -27.24 32.38 -14.43
CA SER A 320 -25.92 33.02 -14.48
C SER A 320 -25.09 32.64 -13.26
N ILE A 321 -23.77 32.54 -13.40
CA ILE A 321 -22.88 32.07 -12.33
C ILE A 321 -21.95 33.16 -11.82
N THR A 322 -21.60 33.10 -10.53
CA THR A 322 -20.52 33.90 -9.94
C THR A 322 -19.79 33.10 -8.87
N SER A 323 -18.49 33.33 -8.76
CA SER A 323 -17.68 32.83 -7.66
C SER A 323 -17.72 33.76 -6.43
N ASP A 324 -18.34 34.93 -6.51
CA ASP A 324 -18.56 35.78 -5.32
C ASP A 324 -19.58 35.15 -4.38
N VAL A 325 -19.33 35.24 -3.08
CA VAL A 325 -20.28 34.78 -2.06
C VAL A 325 -21.57 35.57 -2.17
N GLN A 326 -22.68 34.86 -2.31
CA GLN A 326 -24.02 35.45 -2.40
C GLN A 326 -24.91 34.92 -1.28
N SER A 327 -25.97 35.67 -0.98
CA SER A 327 -27.04 35.18 -0.10
C SER A 327 -27.90 34.17 -0.84
N TYR A 328 -28.07 32.99 -0.27
CA TYR A 328 -28.90 31.90 -0.79
C TYR A 328 -29.79 31.36 0.34
N GLN A 329 -30.82 30.59 -0.02
CA GLN A 329 -31.69 29.92 0.96
C GLN A 329 -31.24 28.46 1.14
N PRO A 330 -30.76 28.04 2.32
CA PRO A 330 -30.40 26.64 2.58
C PRO A 330 -31.62 25.72 2.50
N ASP A 331 -31.46 24.58 1.82
CA ASP A 331 -32.42 23.49 1.80
C ASP A 331 -32.20 22.61 3.04
N LYS A 332 -33.20 22.60 3.93
CA LYS A 332 -33.19 21.85 5.19
C LYS A 332 -33.90 20.49 5.10
N SER A 333 -34.33 20.08 3.91
CA SER A 333 -34.97 18.78 3.72
C SER A 333 -33.99 17.63 3.99
N THR A 334 -34.52 16.54 4.54
CA THR A 334 -33.73 15.36 4.94
C THR A 334 -33.89 14.19 3.96
N ASP A 335 -34.60 14.39 2.85
CA ASP A 335 -34.83 13.35 1.85
C ASP A 335 -33.51 12.91 1.24
N ALA A 336 -33.28 11.59 1.22
CA ALA A 336 -32.07 11.03 0.64
C ALA A 336 -32.06 11.29 -0.89
N PRO A 337 -30.99 11.87 -1.43
CA PRO A 337 -30.90 12.08 -2.87
C PRO A 337 -30.86 10.73 -3.60
N LYS A 338 -31.55 10.65 -4.73
CA LYS A 338 -31.55 9.46 -5.59
C LYS A 338 -30.90 9.79 -6.92
N LEU A 339 -29.73 9.19 -7.18
CA LEU A 339 -29.08 9.31 -8.46
C LEU A 339 -29.99 8.77 -9.57
N LEU A 340 -30.03 9.48 -10.69
CA LEU A 340 -30.67 9.02 -11.91
C LEU A 340 -29.82 7.89 -12.52
N PRO A 341 -30.43 6.77 -12.94
CA PRO A 341 -29.70 5.71 -13.61
C PRO A 341 -29.02 6.23 -14.88
N HIS A 342 -27.75 5.88 -15.09
CA HIS A 342 -27.06 6.19 -16.33
C HIS A 342 -27.78 5.49 -17.51
N PHE A 343 -28.15 6.23 -18.56
CA PHE A 343 -29.06 5.74 -19.60
C PHE A 343 -28.54 4.47 -20.31
N ALA A 344 -27.23 4.39 -20.57
CA ALA A 344 -26.63 3.24 -21.23
C ALA A 344 -26.53 2.02 -20.29
N GLU A 345 -26.29 2.27 -18.99
CA GLU A 345 -26.24 1.21 -17.98
C GLU A 345 -27.63 0.58 -17.81
N ALA A 346 -28.65 1.42 -17.64
CA ALA A 346 -30.04 0.99 -17.52
C ALA A 346 -30.48 0.17 -18.73
N TYR A 347 -30.18 0.65 -19.94
CA TYR A 347 -30.51 -0.05 -21.19
C TYR A 347 -29.86 -1.44 -21.24
N PHE A 348 -28.55 -1.57 -21.06
CA PHE A 348 -27.90 -2.88 -21.20
C PHE A 348 -28.27 -3.83 -20.06
N LYS A 349 -28.54 -3.34 -18.84
CA LYS A 349 -29.09 -4.19 -17.76
C LYS A 349 -30.46 -4.77 -18.15
N GLU A 350 -31.33 -3.97 -18.74
CA GLU A 350 -32.62 -4.44 -19.24
C GLU A 350 -32.44 -5.48 -20.36
N GLN A 351 -31.53 -5.24 -21.31
CA GLN A 351 -31.25 -6.19 -22.38
C GLN A 351 -30.66 -7.51 -21.87
N ILE A 352 -29.79 -7.48 -20.85
CA ILE A 352 -29.26 -8.70 -20.22
C ILE A 352 -30.39 -9.51 -19.58
N ALA A 353 -31.33 -8.85 -18.89
CA ALA A 353 -32.47 -9.52 -18.28
C ALA A 353 -33.39 -10.16 -19.34
N LYS A 354 -33.58 -9.48 -20.48
CA LYS A 354 -34.43 -9.94 -21.58
C LYS A 354 -33.75 -11.03 -22.44
N TYR A 355 -32.44 -10.96 -22.62
CA TYR A 355 -31.66 -11.83 -23.50
C TYR A 355 -30.41 -12.37 -22.78
N PRO A 356 -30.56 -13.17 -21.70
CA PRO A 356 -29.45 -13.61 -20.85
C PRO A 356 -28.43 -14.53 -21.53
N GLN A 357 -28.74 -15.03 -22.73
CA GLN A 357 -27.84 -15.87 -23.52
C GLN A 357 -27.03 -15.09 -24.56
N ASP A 358 -27.35 -13.81 -24.82
CA ASP A 358 -26.59 -13.00 -25.77
C ASP A 358 -25.36 -12.39 -25.07
N PRO A 359 -24.13 -12.79 -25.45
CA PRO A 359 -22.91 -12.35 -24.79
C PRO A 359 -22.56 -10.88 -25.07
N MET A 360 -23.16 -10.23 -26.08
CA MET A 360 -22.81 -8.84 -26.41
C MET A 360 -23.32 -7.83 -25.39
N TYR A 361 -24.48 -8.06 -24.76
CA TYR A 361 -25.01 -7.11 -23.78
C TYR A 361 -24.15 -6.98 -22.52
N PRO A 362 -23.67 -8.06 -21.86
CA PRO A 362 -22.72 -7.92 -20.75
C PRO A 362 -21.38 -7.33 -21.19
N ILE A 363 -20.90 -7.62 -22.41
CA ILE A 363 -19.68 -6.99 -22.95
C ILE A 363 -19.88 -5.48 -23.15
N LEU A 364 -21.01 -5.05 -23.71
CA LEU A 364 -21.28 -3.62 -23.92
C LEU A 364 -21.52 -2.90 -22.59
N LEU A 365 -22.18 -3.54 -21.63
CA LEU A 365 -22.33 -3.01 -20.28
C LEU A 365 -20.96 -2.86 -19.60
N SER A 366 -20.05 -3.81 -19.78
CA SER A 366 -18.68 -3.68 -19.25
C SER A 366 -17.94 -2.50 -19.89
N LYS A 367 -18.17 -2.19 -21.18
CA LYS A 367 -17.64 -0.97 -21.82
C LYS A 367 -18.22 0.33 -21.28
N VAL A 368 -19.50 0.36 -20.91
CA VAL A 368 -20.08 1.50 -20.19
C VAL A 368 -19.36 1.73 -18.86
N TYR A 369 -19.09 0.65 -18.13
CA TYR A 369 -18.37 0.72 -16.86
C TYR A 369 -16.88 1.06 -17.03
N THR A 370 -16.15 0.47 -17.99
CA THR A 370 -14.73 0.77 -18.21
C THR A 370 -14.49 2.19 -18.72
N ARG A 371 -15.43 2.74 -19.48
CA ARG A 371 -15.45 4.16 -19.88
C ARG A 371 -15.47 5.10 -18.66
N ASN A 372 -16.17 4.73 -17.60
CA ASN A 372 -16.21 5.48 -16.33
C ASN A 372 -15.26 4.95 -15.25
N LYS A 373 -14.33 4.06 -15.62
CA LYS A 373 -13.41 3.36 -14.71
C LYS A 373 -14.10 2.68 -13.51
N GLU A 374 -15.36 2.26 -13.66
CA GLU A 374 -16.10 1.43 -12.70
C GLU A 374 -15.65 -0.04 -12.81
N ARG A 375 -14.35 -0.27 -12.57
CA ARG A 375 -13.65 -1.55 -12.80
C ARG A 375 -14.32 -2.73 -12.09
N ASP A 376 -14.76 -2.56 -10.84
CA ASP A 376 -15.45 -3.62 -10.09
C ASP A 376 -16.78 -4.03 -10.72
N LYS A 377 -17.59 -3.05 -11.16
CA LYS A 377 -18.85 -3.33 -11.87
C LYS A 377 -18.58 -4.00 -13.22
N ALA A 378 -17.53 -3.57 -13.93
CA ALA A 378 -17.10 -4.16 -15.19
C ALA A 378 -16.65 -5.62 -15.02
N LYS A 379 -15.75 -5.91 -14.05
CA LYS A 379 -15.29 -7.26 -13.69
C LYS A 379 -16.48 -8.14 -13.33
N ALA A 380 -17.35 -7.68 -12.42
CA ALA A 380 -18.52 -8.44 -11.98
C ALA A 380 -19.46 -8.81 -13.13
N THR A 381 -19.67 -7.89 -14.08
CA THR A 381 -20.52 -8.10 -15.26
C THR A 381 -19.93 -9.14 -16.21
N MET A 382 -18.62 -9.10 -16.43
CA MET A 382 -17.92 -10.00 -17.33
C MET A 382 -17.61 -11.37 -16.72
N TYR A 383 -17.53 -11.47 -15.38
CA TYR A 383 -17.05 -12.66 -14.69
C TYR A 383 -17.85 -13.93 -15.03
N GLY A 384 -19.18 -13.84 -15.07
CA GLY A 384 -20.03 -14.97 -15.46
C GLY A 384 -19.78 -15.45 -16.89
N LEU A 385 -19.55 -14.50 -17.81
CA LEU A 385 -19.24 -14.80 -19.21
C LEU A 385 -17.85 -15.42 -19.36
N TYR A 386 -16.85 -14.87 -18.67
CA TYR A 386 -15.49 -15.41 -18.60
C TYR A 386 -15.48 -16.85 -18.06
N LYS A 387 -16.22 -17.14 -16.98
CA LYS A 387 -16.33 -18.51 -16.45
C LYS A 387 -17.01 -19.47 -17.41
N LYS A 388 -17.99 -19.01 -18.20
CA LYS A 388 -18.71 -19.85 -19.17
C LYS A 388 -17.88 -20.15 -20.42
N TYR A 389 -17.05 -19.20 -20.84
CA TYR A 389 -16.21 -19.29 -22.04
C TYR A 389 -14.74 -18.97 -21.74
N PRO A 390 -14.08 -19.75 -20.87
CA PRO A 390 -12.73 -19.44 -20.41
C PRO A 390 -11.67 -19.53 -21.50
N ASP A 391 -11.98 -20.17 -22.63
CA ASP A 391 -11.09 -20.36 -23.78
C ASP A 391 -11.56 -19.60 -25.02
N ASN A 392 -12.41 -18.58 -24.86
CA ASN A 392 -12.73 -17.63 -25.92
C ASN A 392 -11.81 -16.40 -25.78
N ALA A 393 -10.90 -16.20 -26.74
CA ALA A 393 -9.87 -15.17 -26.67
C ALA A 393 -10.45 -13.74 -26.58
N LEU A 394 -11.57 -13.47 -27.28
CA LEU A 394 -12.23 -12.17 -27.19
C LEU A 394 -12.80 -11.95 -25.78
N VAL A 395 -13.49 -12.94 -25.20
CA VAL A 395 -14.06 -12.84 -23.86
C VAL A 395 -12.97 -12.63 -22.80
N LEU A 396 -11.85 -13.36 -22.90
CA LEU A 396 -10.68 -13.17 -22.04
C LEU A 396 -10.14 -11.74 -22.13
N TYR A 397 -9.95 -11.24 -23.36
CA TYR A 397 -9.47 -9.87 -23.58
C TYR A 397 -10.42 -8.81 -23.02
N GLN A 398 -11.74 -8.98 -23.23
CA GLN A 398 -12.74 -8.08 -22.67
C GLN A 398 -12.77 -8.14 -21.13
N TYR A 399 -12.53 -9.31 -20.52
CA TYR A 399 -12.45 -9.44 -19.07
C TYR A 399 -11.17 -8.81 -18.51
N MET A 400 -10.03 -8.96 -19.19
CA MET A 400 -8.77 -8.29 -18.83
C MET A 400 -8.89 -6.76 -18.89
N ASP A 401 -9.60 -6.20 -19.88
CA ASP A 401 -9.87 -4.75 -19.98
C ASP A 401 -10.65 -4.19 -18.77
N CYS A 402 -11.38 -5.07 -18.04
CA CYS A 402 -12.09 -4.70 -16.83
C CYS A 402 -11.18 -4.62 -15.59
N MET A 403 -9.97 -5.19 -15.62
CA MET A 403 -9.08 -5.33 -14.46
C MET A 403 -8.18 -4.11 -14.22
N SER A 404 -7.81 -3.84 -12.97
CA SER A 404 -6.90 -2.78 -12.55
C SER A 404 -5.44 -3.24 -12.55
N TYR A 405 -4.55 -2.54 -13.25
CA TYR A 405 -3.11 -2.83 -13.16
C TYR A 405 -2.56 -2.67 -11.72
N LYS A 406 -3.15 -1.78 -10.91
CA LYS A 406 -2.72 -1.53 -9.53
C LYS A 406 -3.09 -2.67 -8.57
N TYR A 407 -4.26 -3.28 -8.76
CA TYR A 407 -4.83 -4.25 -7.81
C TYR A 407 -4.88 -5.70 -8.33
N ASP A 408 -4.89 -5.89 -9.65
CA ASP A 408 -5.04 -7.20 -10.32
C ASP A 408 -3.79 -7.64 -11.10
N ARG A 409 -2.61 -7.04 -10.83
CA ARG A 409 -1.39 -7.24 -11.63
C ARG A 409 -1.04 -8.71 -11.86
N THR A 410 -1.16 -9.55 -10.84
CA THR A 410 -0.87 -11.00 -10.92
C THR A 410 -1.85 -11.72 -11.85
N ALA A 411 -3.15 -11.53 -11.63
CA ALA A 411 -4.19 -12.14 -12.48
C ALA A 411 -4.09 -11.67 -13.93
N LEU A 412 -3.78 -10.39 -14.15
CA LEU A 412 -3.52 -9.83 -15.48
C LEU A 412 -2.34 -10.53 -16.16
N ALA A 413 -1.25 -10.82 -15.44
CA ALA A 413 -0.10 -11.53 -15.99
C ALA A 413 -0.44 -12.97 -16.40
N GLU A 414 -1.17 -13.70 -15.55
CA GLU A 414 -1.63 -15.07 -15.85
C GLU A 414 -2.55 -15.11 -17.07
N LEU A 415 -3.53 -14.22 -17.15
CA LEU A 415 -4.44 -14.14 -18.29
C LEU A 415 -3.73 -13.68 -19.58
N THR A 416 -2.72 -12.81 -19.47
CA THR A 416 -1.88 -12.41 -20.61
C THR A 416 -1.13 -13.61 -21.18
N GLU A 417 -0.52 -14.43 -20.31
CA GLU A 417 0.19 -15.65 -20.75
C GLU A 417 -0.79 -16.67 -21.36
N LYS A 418 -2.01 -16.77 -20.82
CA LYS A 418 -3.06 -17.59 -21.41
C LYS A 418 -3.43 -17.14 -22.83
N ILE A 419 -3.65 -15.84 -23.06
CA ILE A 419 -3.93 -15.31 -24.41
C ILE A 419 -2.75 -15.59 -25.35
N LYS A 420 -1.50 -15.43 -24.88
CA LYS A 420 -0.31 -15.73 -25.67
C LYS A 420 -0.25 -17.17 -26.15
N GLN A 421 -0.69 -18.13 -25.33
CA GLN A 421 -0.76 -19.54 -25.72
C GLN A 421 -1.92 -19.84 -26.68
N MET A 422 -3.06 -19.18 -26.49
CA MET A 422 -4.27 -19.44 -27.28
C MET A 422 -4.25 -18.77 -28.66
N ASP A 423 -3.65 -17.58 -28.75
CA ASP A 423 -3.67 -16.74 -29.96
C ASP A 423 -2.30 -16.06 -30.16
N PRO A 424 -1.23 -16.86 -30.39
CA PRO A 424 0.14 -16.34 -30.51
C PRO A 424 0.31 -15.37 -31.70
N GLU A 425 -0.57 -15.48 -32.69
CA GLU A 425 -0.62 -14.67 -33.92
C GLU A 425 -1.48 -13.41 -33.79
N ASN A 426 -2.02 -13.13 -32.59
CA ASN A 426 -2.70 -11.87 -32.28
C ASN A 426 -1.69 -10.72 -32.33
N TYR A 427 -2.11 -9.59 -32.91
CA TYR A 427 -1.21 -8.45 -33.10
C TYR A 427 -0.63 -7.94 -31.77
N GLN A 428 -1.43 -7.81 -30.70
CA GLN A 428 -0.96 -7.36 -29.39
C GLN A 428 0.02 -8.35 -28.75
N VAL A 429 -0.21 -9.66 -28.91
CA VAL A 429 0.72 -10.69 -28.42
C VAL A 429 2.06 -10.59 -29.15
N MET A 430 2.03 -10.42 -30.46
CA MET A 430 3.25 -10.23 -31.25
C MET A 430 3.97 -8.93 -30.85
N GLN A 431 3.25 -7.82 -30.59
CA GLN A 431 3.86 -6.60 -30.03
C GLN A 431 4.56 -6.87 -28.69
N ASN A 432 3.90 -7.57 -27.77
CA ASN A 432 4.47 -7.86 -26.45
C ASN A 432 5.72 -8.76 -26.55
N ASN A 433 5.72 -9.74 -27.46
CA ASN A 433 6.88 -10.59 -27.71
C ASN A 433 8.03 -9.79 -28.34
N GLU A 434 7.72 -8.87 -29.23
CA GLU A 434 8.70 -7.97 -29.84
C GLU A 434 9.33 -7.02 -28.79
N ASP A 435 8.52 -6.42 -27.92
CA ASP A 435 9.01 -5.61 -26.78
C ASP A 435 9.90 -6.44 -25.82
N GLN A 436 9.62 -7.74 -25.66
CA GLN A 436 10.47 -8.64 -24.87
C GLN A 436 11.81 -8.89 -25.56
N LEU A 437 11.82 -9.11 -26.88
CA LEU A 437 13.06 -9.24 -27.66
C LEU A 437 13.90 -7.95 -27.57
N GLU A 438 13.26 -6.79 -27.55
CA GLU A 438 13.95 -5.51 -27.32
C GLU A 438 14.65 -5.46 -25.95
N LYS A 439 13.96 -5.83 -24.88
CA LYS A 439 14.54 -5.89 -23.52
C LYS A 439 15.73 -6.85 -23.44
N GLU A 440 15.65 -7.96 -24.19
CA GLU A 440 16.73 -8.94 -24.35
C GLU A 440 17.83 -8.47 -25.33
N LYS A 441 17.69 -7.28 -25.91
CA LYS A 441 18.59 -6.68 -26.91
C LYS A 441 18.73 -7.49 -28.20
N LYS A 442 17.73 -8.33 -28.52
CA LYS A 442 17.64 -9.15 -29.73
C LYS A 442 16.97 -8.39 -30.88
N TYR A 443 17.54 -7.24 -31.25
CA TYR A 443 16.89 -6.29 -32.16
C TYR A 443 16.65 -6.83 -33.59
N SER A 444 17.47 -7.77 -34.08
CA SER A 444 17.26 -8.39 -35.39
C SER A 444 16.00 -9.27 -35.39
N GLU A 445 15.83 -10.08 -34.35
CA GLU A 445 14.64 -10.94 -34.19
C GLU A 445 13.38 -10.10 -33.99
N ALA A 446 13.48 -9.01 -33.21
CA ALA A 446 12.41 -8.04 -33.06
C ALA A 446 11.99 -7.45 -34.42
N LEU A 447 12.96 -7.07 -35.26
CA LEU A 447 12.69 -6.54 -36.60
C LEU A 447 12.03 -7.57 -37.52
N ASP A 448 12.46 -8.84 -37.45
CA ASP A 448 11.85 -9.94 -38.22
C ASP A 448 10.40 -10.18 -37.78
N MET A 449 10.11 -10.06 -36.49
CA MET A 449 8.74 -10.13 -35.98
C MET A 449 7.87 -8.99 -36.53
N ILE A 450 8.36 -7.75 -36.52
CA ILE A 450 7.65 -6.63 -37.16
C ILE A 450 7.41 -6.88 -38.66
N ASN A 451 8.37 -7.49 -39.37
CA ASN A 451 8.20 -7.87 -40.78
C ASN A 451 7.06 -8.87 -40.97
N GLN A 452 6.97 -9.90 -40.11
CA GLN A 452 5.89 -10.89 -40.15
C GLN A 452 4.53 -10.24 -39.89
N MET A 453 4.45 -9.34 -38.89
CA MET A 453 3.23 -8.61 -38.56
C MET A 453 2.72 -7.77 -39.74
N ASP A 454 3.61 -7.02 -40.37
CA ASP A 454 3.26 -6.15 -41.50
C ASP A 454 2.96 -6.94 -42.79
N ALA A 455 3.52 -8.14 -42.97
CA ALA A 455 3.18 -9.01 -44.09
C ALA A 455 1.70 -9.45 -44.06
N LYS A 456 1.12 -9.58 -42.87
CA LYS A 456 -0.28 -9.99 -42.66
C LYS A 456 -1.27 -8.83 -42.78
N ASN A 457 -0.93 -7.68 -42.18
CA ASN A 457 -1.88 -6.57 -42.00
C ASN A 457 -1.47 -5.26 -42.69
N GLY A 458 -0.33 -5.25 -43.38
CA GLY A 458 0.31 -4.04 -43.91
C GLY A 458 1.02 -3.22 -42.83
N PRO A 459 1.96 -2.33 -43.23
CA PRO A 459 2.66 -1.46 -42.29
C PRO A 459 1.72 -0.43 -41.65
N ARG A 460 1.79 -0.33 -40.32
CA ARG A 460 1.03 0.63 -39.50
C ARG A 460 1.97 1.71 -38.96
N VAL A 461 1.43 2.84 -38.48
CA VAL A 461 2.23 3.92 -37.89
C VAL A 461 3.15 3.41 -36.78
N TRP A 462 2.62 2.60 -35.86
CA TRP A 462 3.40 1.99 -34.79
C TRP A 462 4.53 1.09 -35.33
N SER A 463 4.26 0.19 -36.28
CA SER A 463 5.31 -0.72 -36.78
C SER A 463 6.38 0.01 -37.58
N VAL A 464 6.02 1.06 -38.31
CA VAL A 464 6.97 1.97 -38.98
C VAL A 464 7.87 2.67 -37.96
N ALA A 465 7.28 3.23 -36.89
CA ALA A 465 8.04 3.86 -35.82
C ALA A 465 8.98 2.88 -35.10
N LYS A 466 8.50 1.66 -34.82
CA LYS A 466 9.29 0.62 -34.17
C LYS A 466 10.45 0.14 -35.06
N ARG A 467 10.22 -0.05 -36.36
CA ARG A 467 11.31 -0.32 -37.33
C ARG A 467 12.37 0.77 -37.31
N LEU A 468 11.97 2.04 -37.19
CA LEU A 468 12.91 3.17 -37.09
C LEU A 468 13.83 2.99 -35.89
N TYR A 469 13.23 2.77 -34.72
CA TYR A 469 13.91 2.52 -33.46
C TYR A 469 14.86 1.33 -33.54
N LEU A 470 14.38 0.17 -34.02
CA LEU A 470 15.20 -1.04 -34.12
C LEU A 470 16.37 -0.89 -35.09
N ASN A 471 16.20 -0.20 -36.22
CA ASN A 471 17.32 0.07 -37.14
C ASN A 471 18.37 1.00 -36.52
N ALA A 472 17.98 1.92 -35.63
CA ALA A 472 18.92 2.74 -34.87
C ALA A 472 19.82 1.87 -33.96
N TYR A 473 19.22 0.95 -33.19
CA TYR A 473 19.95 0.04 -32.31
C TYR A 473 20.82 -0.98 -33.05
N LEU A 474 20.37 -1.42 -34.23
CA LEU A 474 21.15 -2.26 -35.13
C LEU A 474 22.25 -1.51 -35.89
N GLN A 475 22.41 -0.20 -35.66
CA GLN A 475 23.35 0.68 -36.36
C GLN A 475 23.15 0.67 -37.89
N ARG A 476 21.94 0.37 -38.36
CA ARG A 476 21.55 0.40 -39.78
C ARG A 476 21.10 1.79 -40.17
N VAL A 477 22.03 2.74 -40.05
CA VAL A 477 21.77 4.18 -40.14
C VAL A 477 21.10 4.56 -41.47
N ASP A 478 21.58 4.04 -42.60
CA ASP A 478 21.01 4.35 -43.92
C ASP A 478 19.55 3.88 -44.06
N SER A 479 19.25 2.68 -43.55
CA SER A 479 17.90 2.11 -43.58
C SER A 479 16.96 2.88 -42.67
N MET A 480 17.42 3.27 -41.47
CA MET A 480 16.68 4.11 -40.54
C MET A 480 16.35 5.47 -41.18
N VAL A 481 17.34 6.14 -41.77
CA VAL A 481 17.16 7.46 -42.38
C VAL A 481 16.23 7.41 -43.59
N TYR A 482 16.37 6.38 -44.43
CA TYR A 482 15.45 6.16 -45.56
C TYR A 482 14.01 5.99 -45.06
N LEU A 483 13.82 5.13 -44.06
CA LEU A 483 12.50 4.88 -43.48
C LEU A 483 11.91 6.13 -42.81
N LEU A 484 12.72 6.94 -42.13
CA LEU A 484 12.28 8.20 -41.52
C LEU A 484 11.75 9.16 -42.57
N LYS A 485 12.47 9.33 -43.68
CA LYS A 485 12.08 10.21 -44.78
C LYS A 485 10.77 9.76 -45.43
N GLU A 486 10.63 8.45 -45.69
CA GLU A 486 9.38 7.87 -46.21
C GLU A 486 8.22 8.03 -45.23
N ALA A 487 8.44 7.75 -43.95
CA ALA A 487 7.43 7.85 -42.90
C ALA A 487 6.95 9.30 -42.72
N TYR A 488 7.88 10.26 -42.66
CA TYR A 488 7.56 11.68 -42.55
C TYR A 488 6.87 12.22 -43.82
N ALA A 489 7.27 11.76 -45.01
CA ALA A 489 6.58 12.13 -46.25
C ALA A 489 5.14 11.60 -46.29
N LYS A 490 4.91 10.39 -45.77
CA LYS A 490 3.60 9.73 -45.75
C LYS A 490 2.68 10.22 -44.63
N TYR A 491 3.24 10.53 -43.47
CA TYR A 491 2.51 10.94 -42.25
C TYR A 491 3.08 12.23 -41.66
N PRO A 492 3.11 13.34 -42.42
CA PRO A 492 3.71 14.60 -41.97
C PRO A 492 3.00 15.23 -40.76
N GLU A 493 1.76 14.83 -40.47
CA GLU A 493 0.97 15.22 -39.30
C GLU A 493 1.21 14.39 -38.04
N ASN A 494 1.98 13.30 -38.13
CA ASN A 494 2.30 12.49 -36.98
C ASN A 494 3.46 13.14 -36.17
N PRO A 495 3.25 13.45 -34.87
CA PRO A 495 4.24 14.18 -34.08
C PRO A 495 5.54 13.39 -33.88
N GLN A 496 5.46 12.06 -33.79
CA GLN A 496 6.64 11.21 -33.61
C GLN A 496 7.59 11.30 -34.82
N PHE A 497 7.05 11.22 -36.04
CA PHE A 497 7.87 11.31 -37.25
C PHE A 497 8.35 12.74 -37.52
N ALA A 498 7.54 13.76 -37.25
CA ALA A 498 7.96 15.15 -37.38
C ALA A 498 9.08 15.50 -36.37
N GLY A 499 8.94 15.09 -35.11
CA GLY A 499 9.97 15.27 -34.08
C GLY A 499 11.26 14.53 -34.41
N ALA A 500 11.16 13.25 -34.83
CA ALA A 500 12.33 12.48 -35.26
C ALA A 500 13.03 13.10 -36.48
N MET A 501 12.28 13.65 -37.43
CA MET A 501 12.84 14.33 -38.59
C MET A 501 13.56 15.63 -38.21
N SER A 502 13.03 16.40 -37.25
CA SER A 502 13.74 17.54 -36.66
C SER A 502 15.07 17.14 -36.04
N GLN A 503 15.06 16.12 -35.17
CA GLN A 503 16.26 15.62 -34.51
C GLN A 503 17.30 15.06 -35.49
N TYR A 504 16.85 14.42 -36.58
CA TYR A 504 17.73 13.96 -37.64
C TYR A 504 18.54 15.11 -38.27
N HIS A 505 17.88 16.22 -38.61
CA HIS A 505 18.57 17.40 -39.14
C HIS A 505 19.55 18.01 -38.12
N GLU A 506 19.10 18.19 -36.89
CA GLU A 506 19.87 18.80 -35.81
C GLU A 506 21.11 17.97 -35.43
N GLN A 507 20.91 16.69 -35.14
CA GLN A 507 21.94 15.86 -34.52
C GLN A 507 22.81 15.10 -35.54
N MET A 508 22.24 14.63 -36.66
CA MET A 508 22.98 13.83 -37.64
C MET A 508 23.53 14.67 -38.79
N LEU A 509 22.71 15.56 -39.37
CA LEU A 509 23.18 16.45 -40.44
C LEU A 509 23.94 17.68 -39.90
N LYS A 510 23.90 17.91 -38.59
CA LYS A 510 24.44 19.12 -37.95
C LYS A 510 23.87 20.39 -38.58
N ASP A 511 22.60 20.31 -38.98
CA ASP A 511 21.82 21.41 -39.56
C ASP A 511 20.63 21.72 -38.64
N PRO A 512 20.89 22.37 -37.49
CA PRO A 512 19.85 22.75 -36.54
C PRO A 512 18.86 23.78 -37.12
N VAL A 513 19.20 24.46 -38.22
CA VAL A 513 18.29 25.40 -38.89
C VAL A 513 17.20 24.65 -39.64
N GLU A 514 17.54 23.57 -40.35
CA GLU A 514 16.53 22.76 -41.02
C GLU A 514 15.68 21.95 -40.04
N GLY A 515 16.27 21.48 -38.93
CA GLY A 515 15.51 20.85 -37.84
C GLY A 515 14.45 21.78 -37.27
N LEU A 516 14.83 23.03 -36.97
CA LEU A 516 13.93 24.09 -36.53
C LEU A 516 12.75 24.29 -37.51
N LYS A 517 13.00 24.32 -38.83
CA LYS A 517 11.93 24.47 -39.84
C LYS A 517 10.93 23.31 -39.83
N VAL A 518 11.37 22.09 -39.51
CA VAL A 518 10.45 20.94 -39.37
C VAL A 518 9.48 21.18 -38.23
N LEU A 519 9.98 21.62 -37.07
CA LEU A 519 9.15 21.98 -35.91
C LEU A 519 8.20 23.13 -36.23
N GLU A 520 8.70 24.22 -36.83
CA GLU A 520 7.89 25.37 -37.23
C GLU A 520 6.75 24.97 -38.19
N LYS A 521 7.06 24.13 -39.19
CA LYS A 521 6.07 23.65 -40.16
C LYS A 521 4.97 22.82 -39.51
N TYR A 522 5.33 21.95 -38.56
CA TYR A 522 4.37 21.13 -37.82
C TYR A 522 3.50 22.00 -36.89
N LEU A 523 4.15 22.82 -36.07
CA LEU A 523 3.55 23.72 -35.09
C LEU A 523 2.93 24.98 -35.71
N ALA A 524 2.84 25.07 -37.03
CA ALA A 524 1.98 26.00 -37.73
C ALA A 524 0.54 25.47 -37.90
N LYS A 525 0.34 24.15 -37.76
CA LYS A 525 -0.96 23.48 -37.98
C LYS A 525 -1.46 22.68 -36.79
N TYR A 526 -0.56 22.14 -35.98
CA TYR A 526 -0.91 21.22 -34.89
C TYR A 526 -0.35 21.70 -33.56
N TYR A 527 -1.15 21.64 -32.51
CA TYR A 527 -0.67 21.88 -31.15
C TYR A 527 -0.12 20.58 -30.58
N GLU A 528 1.12 20.60 -30.11
CA GLU A 528 1.75 19.50 -29.39
C GLU A 528 2.75 20.10 -28.39
N TYR A 529 2.63 19.75 -27.11
CA TYR A 529 3.28 20.43 -26.00
C TYR A 529 4.80 20.20 -25.99
N ASP A 530 5.25 18.96 -26.16
CA ASP A 530 6.67 18.63 -26.10
C ASP A 530 7.43 19.20 -27.30
N MET A 531 6.82 19.22 -28.48
CA MET A 531 7.36 19.87 -29.66
C MET A 531 7.44 21.39 -29.50
N MET A 532 6.48 22.04 -28.82
CA MET A 532 6.58 23.48 -28.52
C MET A 532 7.76 23.77 -27.58
N LYS A 533 8.00 22.91 -26.57
CA LYS A 533 9.18 23.03 -25.72
C LYS A 533 10.47 22.83 -26.52
N ALA A 534 10.53 21.82 -27.37
CA ALA A 534 11.66 21.57 -28.24
C ALA A 534 11.92 22.76 -29.19
N LEU A 535 10.87 23.38 -29.73
CA LEU A 535 10.98 24.57 -30.56
C LEU A 535 11.55 25.77 -29.78
N ALA A 536 11.07 25.99 -28.54
CA ALA A 536 11.58 27.06 -27.69
C ALA A 536 13.07 26.88 -27.38
N GLU A 537 13.47 25.66 -27.01
CA GLU A 537 14.88 25.31 -26.74
C GLU A 537 15.75 25.47 -27.99
N ALA A 538 15.28 25.01 -29.15
CA ALA A 538 15.98 25.18 -30.42
C ALA A 538 16.20 26.67 -30.75
N TYR A 539 15.20 27.54 -30.51
CA TYR A 539 15.41 28.99 -30.66
C TYR A 539 16.46 29.55 -29.69
N PHE A 540 16.50 29.09 -28.44
CA PHE A 540 17.53 29.54 -27.49
C PHE A 540 18.94 29.12 -27.91
N GLN A 541 19.11 27.88 -28.37
CA GLN A 541 20.39 27.37 -28.87
C GLN A 541 20.88 28.11 -30.12
N GLN A 542 19.94 28.58 -30.96
CA GLN A 542 20.23 29.40 -32.14
C GLN A 542 20.40 30.89 -31.84
N ASN A 543 20.48 31.27 -30.56
CA ASN A 543 20.59 32.65 -30.12
C ASN A 543 19.42 33.55 -30.61
N GLU A 544 18.21 32.98 -30.69
CA GLU A 544 16.96 33.67 -31.01
C GLU A 544 16.02 33.78 -29.78
N PRO A 545 16.43 34.44 -28.68
CA PRO A 545 15.69 34.43 -27.41
C PRO A 545 14.27 35.01 -27.50
N VAL A 546 14.04 35.97 -28.41
CA VAL A 546 12.71 36.57 -28.63
C VAL A 546 11.71 35.52 -29.11
N LYS A 547 12.11 34.64 -30.04
CA LYS A 547 11.23 33.59 -30.55
C LYS A 547 11.07 32.45 -29.54
N GLY A 548 12.13 32.11 -28.81
CA GLY A 548 12.08 31.13 -27.72
C GLY A 548 11.08 31.55 -26.63
N VAL A 549 11.21 32.78 -26.11
CA VAL A 549 10.27 33.35 -25.13
C VAL A 549 8.85 33.46 -25.69
N ALA A 550 8.68 33.88 -26.94
CA ALA A 550 7.35 33.92 -27.57
C ALA A 550 6.70 32.53 -27.64
N THR A 551 7.50 31.48 -27.87
CA THR A 551 7.03 30.09 -27.90
C THR A 551 6.62 29.61 -26.50
N LEU A 552 7.43 29.89 -25.47
CA LEU A 552 7.04 29.60 -24.08
C LEU A 552 5.76 30.35 -23.66
N LYS A 553 5.58 31.60 -24.09
CA LYS A 553 4.33 32.35 -23.87
C LYS A 553 3.12 31.73 -24.59
N ARG A 554 3.31 31.11 -25.75
CA ARG A 554 2.24 30.35 -26.43
C ARG A 554 1.85 29.10 -25.65
N ILE A 555 2.81 28.43 -25.01
CA ILE A 555 2.54 27.30 -24.10
C ILE A 555 1.67 27.78 -22.94
N ILE A 556 2.08 28.86 -22.26
CA ILE A 556 1.28 29.48 -21.18
C ILE A 556 -0.12 29.83 -21.68
N ALA A 557 -0.26 30.48 -22.83
CA ALA A 557 -1.57 30.87 -23.37
C ALA A 557 -2.52 29.68 -23.65
N SER A 558 -1.99 28.47 -23.82
CA SER A 558 -2.81 27.27 -24.05
C SER A 558 -3.41 26.67 -22.78
N ALA A 559 -2.76 26.87 -21.64
CA ALA A 559 -3.22 26.42 -20.32
C ALA A 559 -2.75 27.40 -19.22
N PRO A 560 -3.23 28.66 -19.23
CA PRO A 560 -2.67 29.71 -18.38
C PRO A 560 -3.09 29.59 -16.90
N TYR A 561 -3.96 28.63 -16.59
CA TYR A 561 -4.34 28.25 -15.24
C TYR A 561 -3.38 27.21 -14.62
N ASP A 562 -2.50 26.60 -15.41
CA ASP A 562 -1.55 25.60 -14.93
C ASP A 562 -0.18 26.22 -14.68
N ILE A 563 0.20 26.31 -13.41
CA ILE A 563 1.48 26.88 -12.96
C ILE A 563 2.70 26.18 -13.59
N ASN A 564 2.60 24.89 -13.96
CA ASN A 564 3.72 24.15 -14.53
C ASN A 564 4.13 24.68 -15.92
N THR A 565 3.23 25.37 -16.61
CA THR A 565 3.51 25.97 -17.92
C THR A 565 4.45 27.19 -17.83
N TYR A 566 4.56 27.79 -16.64
CA TYR A 566 5.37 28.99 -16.39
C TYR A 566 6.83 28.63 -16.03
N THR A 567 7.08 27.45 -15.45
CA THR A 567 8.40 27.03 -14.95
C THR A 567 9.54 27.17 -15.97
N PRO A 568 9.41 26.76 -17.25
CA PRO A 568 10.50 26.95 -18.21
C PRO A 568 10.84 28.43 -18.46
N LEU A 569 9.82 29.30 -18.45
CA LEU A 569 9.98 30.74 -18.69
C LEU A 569 10.62 31.44 -17.47
N VAL A 570 10.17 31.10 -16.26
CA VAL A 570 10.77 31.57 -15.00
C VAL A 570 12.24 31.16 -14.92
N SER A 571 12.54 29.88 -15.19
CA SER A 571 13.91 29.34 -15.15
C SER A 571 14.83 30.05 -16.15
N HIS A 572 14.32 30.34 -17.36
CA HIS A 572 15.04 31.11 -18.37
C HIS A 572 15.42 32.51 -17.86
N PHE A 573 14.45 33.27 -17.34
CA PHE A 573 14.70 34.61 -16.84
C PHE A 573 15.65 34.61 -15.64
N PHE A 574 15.48 33.68 -14.71
CA PHE A 574 16.38 33.54 -13.56
C PHE A 574 17.83 33.27 -13.99
N ALA A 575 18.05 32.33 -14.91
CA ALA A 575 19.39 31.98 -15.41
C ALA A 575 20.08 33.15 -16.13
N ARG A 576 19.31 34.05 -16.74
CA ARG A 576 19.80 35.28 -17.39
C ARG A 576 19.93 36.47 -16.45
N GLN A 577 19.66 36.30 -15.15
CA GLN A 577 19.62 37.36 -14.14
C GLN A 577 18.56 38.44 -14.43
N GLU A 578 17.53 38.10 -15.21
CA GLU A 578 16.38 38.95 -15.52
C GLU A 578 15.32 38.79 -14.41
N TYR A 579 15.71 39.11 -13.17
CA TYR A 579 14.92 38.79 -11.98
C TYR A 579 13.54 39.45 -11.92
N ASP A 580 13.40 40.68 -12.43
CA ASP A 580 12.08 41.35 -12.47
C ASP A 580 11.07 40.58 -13.34
N SER A 581 11.52 40.01 -14.47
CA SER A 581 10.69 39.16 -15.33
C SER A 581 10.34 37.84 -14.65
N ALA A 582 11.31 37.21 -13.97
CA ALA A 582 11.05 35.99 -13.20
C ALA A 582 10.02 36.23 -12.08
N ILE A 583 10.18 37.32 -11.31
CA ILE A 583 9.26 37.73 -10.24
C ILE A 583 7.86 37.95 -10.80
N HIS A 584 7.70 38.63 -11.94
CA HIS A 584 6.38 38.86 -12.55
C HIS A 584 5.60 37.55 -12.79
N TYR A 585 6.26 36.53 -13.34
CA TYR A 585 5.61 35.24 -13.60
C TYR A 585 5.40 34.42 -12.32
N LEU A 586 6.33 34.48 -11.36
CA LEU A 586 6.15 33.85 -10.05
C LEU A 586 4.99 34.49 -9.24
N GLU A 587 4.75 35.79 -9.39
CA GLU A 587 3.58 36.47 -8.80
C GLU A 587 2.27 35.98 -9.43
N ILE A 588 2.27 35.69 -10.72
CA ILE A 588 1.12 35.07 -11.40
C ILE A 588 0.88 33.66 -10.85
N GLU A 589 1.93 32.83 -10.74
CA GLU A 589 1.83 31.49 -10.13
C GLU A 589 1.27 31.56 -8.71
N HIS A 590 1.75 32.49 -7.88
CA HIS A 590 1.23 32.69 -6.53
C HIS A 590 -0.24 33.17 -6.49
N GLN A 591 -0.69 33.97 -7.45
CA GLN A 591 -2.09 34.39 -7.54
C GLN A 591 -3.02 33.29 -8.07
N ILE A 592 -2.49 32.32 -8.82
CA ILE A 592 -3.22 31.11 -9.22
C ILE A 592 -3.32 30.14 -8.02
N SER A 593 -2.23 29.94 -7.29
CA SER A 593 -2.14 29.02 -6.14
C SER A 593 -1.54 29.70 -4.90
N PRO A 594 -2.36 30.45 -4.11
CA PRO A 594 -1.87 31.29 -3.01
C PRO A 594 -1.24 30.53 -1.83
N TYR A 595 -1.54 29.24 -1.70
CA TYR A 595 -1.06 28.40 -0.60
C TYR A 595 0.14 27.53 -0.97
N GLN A 596 0.70 27.72 -2.18
CA GLN A 596 1.93 27.08 -2.59
C GLN A 596 3.16 27.88 -2.15
N HIS A 597 4.06 27.24 -1.42
CA HIS A 597 5.25 27.90 -0.86
C HIS A 597 6.33 28.19 -1.90
N GLN A 598 6.45 27.35 -2.94
CA GLN A 598 7.57 27.38 -3.89
C GLN A 598 7.70 28.73 -4.62
N PRO A 599 6.63 29.32 -5.21
CA PRO A 599 6.74 30.62 -5.86
C PRO A 599 7.25 31.74 -4.93
N LEU A 600 6.84 31.72 -3.64
CA LEU A 600 7.31 32.70 -2.66
C LEU A 600 8.80 32.52 -2.34
N GLY A 601 9.27 31.27 -2.20
CA GLY A 601 10.69 30.97 -1.99
C GLY A 601 11.57 31.38 -3.17
N ASP A 602 11.05 31.24 -4.40
CA ASP A 602 11.75 31.63 -5.62
C ASP A 602 11.77 33.15 -5.81
N ILE A 603 10.68 33.86 -5.46
CA ILE A 603 10.67 35.34 -5.38
C ILE A 603 11.69 35.83 -4.35
N ALA A 604 11.76 35.19 -3.18
CA ALA A 604 12.75 35.53 -2.16
C ALA A 604 14.18 35.38 -2.69
N SER A 605 14.44 34.29 -3.42
CA SER A 605 15.74 34.01 -4.02
C SER A 605 16.09 35.03 -5.11
N CYS A 606 15.14 35.47 -5.93
CA CYS A 606 15.33 36.57 -6.88
C CYS A 606 15.74 37.87 -6.17
N TYR A 607 15.01 38.28 -5.13
CA TYR A 607 15.35 39.48 -4.38
C TYR A 607 16.71 39.38 -3.67
N LEU A 608 17.06 38.18 -3.19
CA LEU A 608 18.38 37.94 -2.60
C LEU A 608 19.50 38.16 -3.63
N GLN A 609 19.34 37.67 -4.87
CA GLN A 609 20.31 37.90 -5.95
C GLN A 609 20.38 39.37 -6.38
N MET A 610 19.26 40.10 -6.32
CA MET A 610 19.21 41.55 -6.56
C MET A 610 19.83 42.37 -5.42
N GLY A 611 20.17 41.75 -4.28
CA GLY A 611 20.68 42.42 -3.09
C GLY A 611 19.62 43.04 -2.18
N ASP A 612 18.32 42.88 -2.48
CA ASP A 612 17.22 43.33 -1.62
C ASP A 612 16.94 42.32 -0.50
N LYS A 613 17.82 42.33 0.49
CA LYS A 613 17.77 41.46 1.68
C LYS A 613 16.45 41.59 2.46
N LYS A 614 15.82 42.77 2.45
CA LYS A 614 14.59 43.02 3.21
C LYS A 614 13.42 42.28 2.58
N LYS A 615 13.25 42.38 1.26
CA LYS A 615 12.21 41.64 0.55
C LYS A 615 12.47 40.14 0.54
N ALA A 616 13.73 39.72 0.37
CA ALA A 616 14.10 38.32 0.48
C ALA A 616 13.65 37.72 1.82
N LEU A 617 13.92 38.42 2.94
CA LEU A 617 13.50 38.00 4.28
C LEU A 617 11.98 37.91 4.41
N GLU A 618 11.24 38.89 3.90
CA GLU A 618 9.77 38.89 3.91
C GLU A 618 9.19 37.68 3.18
N TYR A 619 9.64 37.42 1.96
CA TYR A 619 9.13 36.33 1.14
C TYR A 619 9.55 34.95 1.67
N TYR A 620 10.77 34.79 2.19
CA TYR A 620 11.15 33.52 2.86
C TYR A 620 10.28 33.24 4.08
N LYS A 621 9.93 34.26 4.88
CA LYS A 621 9.02 34.08 6.03
C LYS A 621 7.62 33.64 5.58
N ARG A 622 7.07 34.29 4.55
CA ARG A 622 5.77 33.90 3.97
C ARG A 622 5.79 32.49 3.39
N ALA A 623 6.88 32.08 2.73
CA ALA A 623 7.04 30.71 2.24
C ALA A 623 7.07 29.69 3.40
N LEU A 624 7.79 30.02 4.49
CA LEU A 624 7.89 29.17 5.68
C LEU A 624 6.56 29.02 6.43
N GLU A 625 5.72 30.05 6.45
CA GLU A 625 4.36 30.00 7.00
C GLU A 625 3.46 28.99 6.27
N LEU A 626 3.73 28.73 4.99
CA LEU A 626 3.00 27.76 4.16
C LEU A 626 3.61 26.35 4.20
N TYR A 627 4.92 26.23 4.44
CA TYR A 627 5.62 24.95 4.46
C TYR A 627 6.70 24.87 5.54
N ALA A 628 6.37 24.14 6.61
CA ALA A 628 7.19 24.00 7.80
C ALA A 628 8.55 23.30 7.56
N GLY A 629 8.61 22.41 6.56
CA GLY A 629 9.80 21.67 6.12
C GLY A 629 10.78 22.49 5.26
N GLY A 630 10.57 23.80 5.10
CA GLY A 630 11.45 24.69 4.36
C GLY A 630 12.77 25.00 5.10
N TYR A 631 13.62 24.01 5.33
CA TYR A 631 14.88 24.16 6.08
C TYR A 631 15.83 25.18 5.45
N THR A 632 15.91 25.22 4.12
CA THR A 632 16.68 26.23 3.40
C THR A 632 16.14 27.65 3.63
N TYR A 633 14.82 27.82 3.72
CA TYR A 633 14.21 29.10 4.07
C TYR A 633 14.59 29.49 5.51
N ARG A 634 14.57 28.55 6.46
CA ARG A 634 14.98 28.79 7.85
C ARG A 634 16.43 29.25 7.94
N GLU A 635 17.34 28.55 7.26
CA GLU A 635 18.77 28.92 7.20
C GLU A 635 18.95 30.33 6.64
N LYS A 636 18.27 30.65 5.52
CA LYS A 636 18.33 31.97 4.89
C LYS A 636 17.72 33.08 5.74
N ILE A 637 16.60 32.83 6.41
CA ILE A 637 15.99 33.77 7.35
C ILE A 637 16.97 34.09 8.48
N ARG A 638 17.60 33.07 9.08
CA ARG A 638 18.58 33.28 10.16
C ARG A 638 19.80 34.07 9.68
N GLU A 639 20.34 33.75 8.50
CA GLU A 639 21.43 34.49 7.88
C GLU A 639 21.09 35.97 7.69
N LEU A 640 19.91 36.25 7.12
CA LEU A 640 19.42 37.62 6.86
C LEU A 640 19.12 38.39 8.16
N GLU A 641 18.70 37.71 9.23
CA GLU A 641 18.50 38.27 10.57
C GLU A 641 19.80 38.38 11.39
N SER A 642 20.96 37.96 10.83
CA SER A 642 22.25 37.90 11.54
C SER A 642 22.19 37.06 12.83
N LYS A 643 21.34 36.04 12.85
CA LYS A 643 21.23 35.08 13.94
C LYS A 643 22.23 33.95 13.74
N PRO A 644 22.81 33.39 14.82
CA PRO A 644 23.72 32.26 14.69
C PRO A 644 22.97 31.02 14.21
N ASP A 645 23.70 30.00 13.78
CA ASP A 645 23.08 28.70 13.49
C ASP A 645 22.30 28.17 14.71
N VAL A 646 21.16 27.53 14.49
CA VAL A 646 20.28 27.09 15.59
C VAL A 646 20.95 26.02 16.47
N PHE A 647 21.84 25.19 15.90
CA PHE A 647 22.58 24.18 16.65
C PHE A 647 23.72 24.77 17.50
N SER A 648 24.03 26.06 17.35
CA SER A 648 25.00 26.76 18.21
C SER A 648 24.51 26.95 19.65
N TYR A 649 23.19 26.92 19.89
CA TYR A 649 22.60 27.09 21.23
C TYR A 649 22.77 25.86 22.13
N PHE A 650 22.99 24.69 21.54
CA PHE A 650 23.21 23.47 22.30
C PHE A 650 24.58 23.50 22.99
N PRO A 651 24.79 22.70 24.05
CA PRO A 651 26.10 22.52 24.63
C PRO A 651 27.14 22.15 23.56
N GLN A 652 28.18 22.96 23.46
CA GLN A 652 29.28 22.77 22.52
C GLN A 652 30.39 21.95 23.18
N GLN A 653 31.04 21.10 22.39
CA GLN A 653 32.21 20.33 22.81
C GLN A 653 33.15 20.10 21.63
N ASP A 654 34.46 20.07 21.91
CA ASP A 654 35.44 19.61 20.93
C ASP A 654 35.46 18.08 20.93
N TYR A 655 34.71 17.50 19.99
CA TYR A 655 34.56 16.05 19.85
C TYR A 655 35.92 15.36 19.64
N TYR A 656 36.84 15.95 18.87
CA TYR A 656 38.16 15.34 18.67
C TYR A 656 39.05 15.45 19.89
N ALA A 657 38.99 16.57 20.62
CA ALA A 657 39.72 16.67 21.88
C ALA A 657 39.26 15.59 22.88
N GLU A 658 37.94 15.35 23.00
CA GLU A 658 37.43 14.30 23.89
C GLU A 658 37.77 12.90 23.36
N ILE A 659 37.67 12.64 22.05
CA ILE A 659 38.12 11.37 21.45
C ILE A 659 39.61 11.14 21.73
N ASN A 660 40.47 12.12 21.46
CA ASN A 660 41.92 12.01 21.62
C ASN A 660 42.35 11.84 23.08
N LYS A 661 41.68 12.54 23.99
CA LYS A 661 41.86 12.36 25.44
C LYS A 661 41.51 10.93 25.85
N ASN A 662 40.40 10.40 25.34
CA ASN A 662 39.97 9.05 25.65
C ASN A 662 40.85 7.99 24.98
N LEU A 663 41.33 8.16 23.75
CA LEU A 663 42.29 7.23 23.13
C LEU A 663 43.52 6.96 24.01
N LYS A 664 43.95 7.93 24.82
CA LYS A 664 45.13 7.86 25.71
C LYS A 664 44.81 7.41 27.14
N ALA A 665 43.55 7.40 27.56
CA ALA A 665 43.16 7.09 28.93
C ALA A 665 43.22 5.58 29.22
N LYS A 666 43.44 5.20 30.49
CA LYS A 666 43.37 3.79 30.92
C LYS A 666 41.98 3.20 30.58
N LYS A 667 41.96 1.99 30.04
CA LYS A 667 40.75 1.36 29.50
C LYS A 667 40.22 0.27 30.43
N ASP A 668 38.91 0.24 30.60
CA ASP A 668 38.21 -0.96 31.03
C ASP A 668 38.04 -1.88 29.82
N THR A 669 38.74 -3.00 29.83
CA THR A 669 38.76 -4.00 28.75
C THR A 669 37.76 -5.14 28.99
N SER A 670 36.91 -5.04 30.02
CA SER A 670 35.93 -6.09 30.36
C SER A 670 34.75 -6.16 29.39
N LYS A 671 34.53 -5.13 28.58
CA LYS A 671 33.46 -5.03 27.57
C LYS A 671 34.04 -4.84 26.18
N SER A 672 33.35 -5.33 25.14
CA SER A 672 33.87 -5.33 23.75
C SER A 672 34.05 -3.93 23.16
N TYR A 673 33.25 -2.96 23.61
CA TYR A 673 33.36 -1.54 23.27
C TYR A 673 32.73 -0.69 24.38
N TYR A 674 32.97 0.62 24.36
CA TYR A 674 32.24 1.57 25.19
C TYR A 674 32.03 2.89 24.45
N TYR A 675 30.96 3.61 24.79
CA TYR A 675 30.69 4.94 24.23
C TYR A 675 31.55 5.97 24.94
N ILE A 676 32.38 6.69 24.18
CA ILE A 676 33.01 7.92 24.67
C ILE A 676 31.93 8.99 24.82
N PHE A 677 31.09 9.13 23.80
CA PHE A 677 29.86 9.89 23.91
C PHE A 677 28.76 9.31 23.01
N ASN A 678 27.53 9.44 23.48
CA ASN A 678 26.31 9.31 22.70
C ASN A 678 25.49 10.57 22.93
N GLU A 679 25.46 11.48 21.95
CA GLU A 679 24.82 12.77 22.06
C GLU A 679 23.78 12.96 20.94
N LYS A 680 22.58 13.37 21.33
CA LYS A 680 21.49 13.72 20.42
C LYS A 680 20.99 15.13 20.70
N LYS A 681 20.92 15.96 19.66
CA LYS A 681 20.45 17.36 19.68
C LYS A 681 19.23 17.45 18.78
N VAL A 682 18.12 17.96 19.27
CA VAL A 682 16.84 18.02 18.55
C VAL A 682 16.30 19.45 18.58
N VAL A 683 15.79 19.95 17.46
CA VAL A 683 15.09 21.23 17.35
C VAL A 683 13.65 20.98 16.93
N LEU A 684 12.69 21.50 17.69
CA LEU A 684 11.26 21.49 17.36
C LEU A 684 10.80 22.91 17.01
N TYR A 685 10.36 23.11 15.76
CA TYR A 685 10.01 24.43 15.26
C TYR A 685 8.54 24.78 15.43
N ALA A 686 8.29 26.05 15.70
CA ALA A 686 6.97 26.67 15.87
C ALA A 686 5.96 26.33 14.77
N GLU A 687 6.40 26.32 13.52
CA GLU A 687 5.58 26.06 12.33
C GLU A 687 5.34 24.55 12.10
N GLY A 688 5.88 23.67 12.95
CA GLY A 688 6.01 22.22 12.68
C GLY A 688 7.36 21.89 12.07
N ALA A 689 7.62 20.59 11.86
CA ALA A 689 8.91 20.02 11.46
C ALA A 689 9.96 19.98 12.59
N SER A 690 10.94 19.07 12.46
CA SER A 690 12.01 18.89 13.44
C SER A 690 13.32 18.48 12.79
N GLU A 691 14.43 18.97 13.32
CA GLU A 691 15.77 18.53 12.92
C GLU A 691 16.48 17.90 14.10
N GLN A 692 17.26 16.86 13.84
CA GLN A 692 18.11 16.25 14.85
C GLN A 692 19.51 16.01 14.33
N VAL A 693 20.48 16.17 15.23
CA VAL A 693 21.90 15.91 15.01
C VAL A 693 22.35 14.89 16.05
N ASN A 694 22.98 13.82 15.59
CA ASN A 694 23.49 12.74 16.42
C ASN A 694 25.02 12.73 16.33
N ASN A 695 25.71 12.72 17.47
CA ASN A 695 27.16 12.60 17.57
C ASN A 695 27.49 11.39 18.45
N ILE A 696 28.14 10.40 17.86
CA ILE A 696 28.42 9.11 18.49
C ILE A 696 29.91 8.81 18.32
N ALA A 697 30.60 8.54 19.43
CA ALA A 697 31.97 8.04 19.40
C ALA A 697 32.10 6.77 20.23
N VAL A 698 32.62 5.71 19.61
CA VAL A 698 32.73 4.39 20.20
C VAL A 698 34.16 3.90 20.15
N TYR A 699 34.72 3.58 21.31
CA TYR A 699 36.04 2.98 21.40
C TYR A 699 35.92 1.45 21.28
N ILE A 700 36.70 0.86 20.38
CA ILE A 700 36.70 -0.58 20.12
C ILE A 700 37.77 -1.26 20.98
N ASN A 701 37.36 -2.10 21.95
CA ASN A 701 38.32 -2.76 22.85
C ASN A 701 38.91 -4.05 22.26
N ASN A 702 38.12 -4.83 21.52
CA ASN A 702 38.51 -6.15 21.03
C ASN A 702 37.83 -6.52 19.69
N LYS A 703 38.10 -7.73 19.21
CA LYS A 703 37.55 -8.23 17.95
C LYS A 703 36.01 -8.26 17.93
N ASP A 704 35.36 -8.62 19.04
CA ASP A 704 33.89 -8.63 19.11
C ASP A 704 33.31 -7.21 18.95
N GLY A 705 34.00 -6.19 19.48
CA GLY A 705 33.62 -4.79 19.29
C GLY A 705 33.78 -4.36 17.83
N LEU A 706 34.85 -4.81 17.18
CA LEU A 706 35.10 -4.58 15.75
C LEU A 706 33.98 -5.19 14.90
N GLU A 707 33.65 -6.47 15.12
CA GLU A 707 32.59 -7.14 14.34
C GLU A 707 31.23 -6.45 14.47
N ARG A 708 30.94 -5.83 15.62
CA ARG A 708 29.70 -5.07 15.86
C ARG A 708 29.67 -3.69 15.22
N TRP A 709 30.82 -3.05 14.99
CA TRP A 709 30.91 -1.64 14.59
C TRP A 709 31.57 -1.42 13.22
N LYS A 710 32.09 -2.46 12.58
CA LYS A 710 32.67 -2.35 11.23
C LYS A 710 31.64 -1.91 10.18
N GLU A 711 30.36 -2.21 10.42
CA GLU A 711 29.22 -1.90 9.54
C GLU A 711 28.10 -1.31 10.41
N VAL A 712 27.55 -0.15 10.01
CA VAL A 712 26.48 0.55 10.73
C VAL A 712 25.43 1.03 9.73
N SER A 713 24.17 0.67 9.96
CA SER A 713 23.02 1.20 9.25
C SER A 713 22.36 2.31 10.07
N ILE A 714 22.19 3.50 9.48
CA ILE A 714 21.55 4.65 10.13
C ILE A 714 20.03 4.54 9.96
N PRO A 715 19.24 4.49 11.05
CA PRO A 715 17.79 4.41 10.93
C PRO A 715 17.19 5.79 10.57
N TYR A 716 16.38 5.83 9.52
CA TYR A 716 15.52 6.97 9.16
C TYR A 716 14.30 6.49 8.36
N ASN A 717 13.26 7.33 8.27
CA ASN A 717 12.10 7.06 7.43
C ASN A 717 12.13 7.94 6.17
N SER A 718 12.53 7.37 5.04
CA SER A 718 12.65 8.07 3.75
C SER A 718 11.35 8.65 3.18
N VAL A 719 10.18 8.33 3.78
CA VAL A 719 8.89 8.88 3.36
C VAL A 719 8.68 10.31 3.88
N TYR A 720 9.18 10.62 5.08
CA TYR A 720 8.96 11.93 5.71
C TYR A 720 10.21 12.51 6.40
N GLN A 721 11.37 11.89 6.20
CA GLN A 721 12.66 12.35 6.72
C GLN A 721 13.74 12.31 5.65
N ASP A 722 14.61 13.30 5.68
CA ASP A 722 15.89 13.28 4.98
C ASP A 722 17.01 13.00 5.97
N MET A 723 18.03 12.26 5.55
CA MET A 723 19.20 11.94 6.35
C MET A 723 20.48 12.38 5.62
N THR A 724 21.40 13.01 6.36
CA THR A 724 22.69 13.45 5.83
C THR A 724 23.80 13.03 6.78
N ILE A 725 24.75 12.22 6.28
CA ILE A 725 25.97 11.87 7.00
C ILE A 725 26.92 13.07 6.93
N VAL A 726 27.19 13.68 8.08
CA VAL A 726 28.11 14.83 8.18
C VAL A 726 29.56 14.33 8.31
N LYS A 727 29.79 13.30 9.14
CA LYS A 727 31.07 12.59 9.26
C LYS A 727 30.87 11.13 9.62
N ALA A 728 31.65 10.24 9.01
CA ALA A 728 31.81 8.86 9.43
C ALA A 728 33.27 8.47 9.21
N GLU A 729 34.00 8.17 10.28
CA GLU A 729 35.44 7.90 10.21
C GLU A 729 35.95 7.05 11.39
N VAL A 730 37.09 6.39 11.17
CA VAL A 730 37.90 5.74 12.20
C VAL A 730 38.99 6.70 12.65
N VAL A 731 39.07 6.97 13.96
CA VAL A 731 40.13 7.76 14.58
C VAL A 731 41.14 6.82 15.25
N LYS A 732 42.36 6.81 14.71
CA LYS A 732 43.48 5.97 15.16
C LYS A 732 44.16 6.57 16.39
N ALA A 733 44.88 5.73 17.17
CA ALA A 733 45.71 6.20 18.28
C ALA A 733 46.81 7.20 17.87
N SER A 734 47.26 7.18 16.61
CA SER A 734 48.19 8.16 16.04
C SER A 734 47.56 9.55 15.81
N GLY A 735 46.23 9.67 15.92
CA GLY A 735 45.46 10.84 15.52
C GLY A 735 45.06 10.84 14.04
N ALA A 736 45.47 9.83 13.26
CA ALA A 736 45.03 9.67 11.87
C ALA A 736 43.52 9.40 11.81
N LYS A 737 42.86 9.98 10.80
CA LYS A 737 41.42 9.82 10.54
C LYS A 737 41.25 9.11 9.21
N VAL A 738 40.53 8.00 9.22
CA VAL A 738 40.26 7.20 8.03
C VAL A 738 38.76 7.31 7.74
N PRO A 739 38.34 7.97 6.65
CA PRO A 739 36.93 8.05 6.29
C PRO A 739 36.32 6.66 6.07
N ALA A 740 35.06 6.48 6.48
CA ALA A 740 34.27 5.31 6.16
C ALA A 740 33.77 5.35 4.70
N GLU A 741 33.46 4.19 4.14
CA GLU A 741 32.69 4.10 2.89
C GLU A 741 31.20 4.21 3.22
N THR A 742 30.44 4.97 2.43
CA THR A 742 29.01 5.21 2.69
C THR A 742 28.17 4.97 1.44
N TYR A 743 27.01 4.33 1.60
CA TYR A 743 26.01 4.18 0.55
C TYR A 743 24.61 4.33 1.15
N ASP A 744 23.89 5.41 0.78
CA ASP A 744 22.63 5.83 1.43
C ASP A 744 22.78 5.92 2.96
N ASN A 745 22.18 5.00 3.71
CA ASN A 745 22.24 4.95 5.16
C ASN A 745 23.22 3.91 5.72
N GLU A 746 23.93 3.17 4.88
CA GLU A 746 24.94 2.19 5.27
C GLU A 746 26.33 2.82 5.36
N VAL A 747 27.06 2.47 6.42
CA VAL A 747 28.41 2.97 6.74
C VAL A 747 29.35 1.80 7.00
N VAL A 748 30.44 1.71 6.25
CA VAL A 748 31.46 0.66 6.37
C VAL A 748 32.80 1.27 6.78
N TYR A 749 33.26 0.93 7.98
CA TYR A 749 34.50 1.44 8.57
C TYR A 749 35.69 0.58 8.13
N THR A 750 36.35 0.99 7.04
CA THR A 750 37.53 0.29 6.54
C THR A 750 38.71 0.43 7.50
N ARG A 751 39.51 -0.65 7.59
CA ARG A 751 40.71 -0.72 8.44
C ARG A 751 40.46 -0.43 9.93
N LEU A 752 39.25 -0.72 10.44
CA LEU A 752 38.96 -0.65 11.88
C LEU A 752 39.75 -1.72 12.64
N GLU A 753 40.41 -1.36 13.74
CA GLU A 753 41.21 -2.26 14.58
C GLU A 753 40.85 -2.06 16.06
N PRO A 754 41.01 -3.08 16.93
CA PRO A 754 40.94 -2.88 18.37
C PRO A 754 41.94 -1.80 18.82
N GLY A 755 41.45 -0.85 19.62
CA GLY A 755 42.19 0.33 20.06
C GLY A 755 41.76 1.62 19.36
N ASP A 756 41.00 1.52 18.27
CA ASP A 756 40.49 2.67 17.52
C ASP A 756 39.16 3.20 18.06
N VAL A 757 38.79 4.39 17.57
CA VAL A 757 37.47 4.99 17.80
C VAL A 757 36.70 5.12 16.49
N VAL A 758 35.48 4.61 16.46
CA VAL A 758 34.49 4.94 15.44
C VAL A 758 33.85 6.28 15.82
N TYR A 759 33.87 7.26 14.91
CA TYR A 759 33.16 8.53 15.06
C TYR A 759 32.11 8.68 13.96
N LEU A 760 30.86 8.89 14.38
CA LEU A 760 29.69 9.07 13.52
C LEU A 760 28.95 10.35 13.89
N HIS A 761 28.71 11.19 12.90
CA HIS A 761 27.96 12.43 13.00
C HIS A 761 27.00 12.52 11.82
N TYR A 762 25.69 12.58 12.08
CA TYR A 762 24.67 12.68 11.04
C TYR A 762 23.51 13.58 11.48
N LYS A 763 22.82 14.14 10.48
CA LYS A 763 21.64 14.99 10.62
C LYS A 763 20.43 14.26 10.04
N VAL A 764 19.27 14.38 10.70
CA VAL A 764 17.98 13.94 10.18
C VAL A 764 17.00 15.11 10.24
N SER A 765 16.32 15.38 9.14
CA SER A 765 15.36 16.48 8.98
C SER A 765 13.98 15.90 8.68
N ASN A 766 12.98 16.17 9.50
CA ASN A 766 11.61 15.63 9.38
C ASN A 766 10.64 16.74 8.95
N TYR A 767 10.02 16.61 7.78
CA TYR A 767 9.17 17.67 7.20
C TYR A 767 7.67 17.52 7.50
N GLY A 768 7.26 16.47 8.21
CA GLY A 768 5.92 16.32 8.79
C GLY A 768 4.75 16.27 7.80
N ILE A 769 4.18 15.08 7.57
CA ILE A 769 3.04 14.90 6.66
C ILE A 769 1.76 14.48 7.43
N GLY A 770 0.63 15.14 7.10
CA GLY A 770 -0.68 14.85 7.67
C GLY A 770 -0.83 15.17 9.15
N ARG A 771 -1.89 14.64 9.77
CA ARG A 771 -2.23 14.88 11.19
C ARG A 771 -1.09 14.62 12.17
N LEU A 772 -0.37 13.49 12.05
CA LEU A 772 0.76 13.16 12.91
C LEU A 772 2.08 13.83 12.48
N GLY A 773 2.11 14.48 11.30
CA GLY A 773 3.32 15.06 10.74
C GLY A 773 3.93 16.19 11.57
N ARG A 774 3.09 16.95 12.27
CA ARG A 774 3.55 17.99 13.20
C ARG A 774 3.93 17.47 14.58
N GLU A 775 3.63 16.21 14.84
CA GLU A 775 3.94 15.60 16.12
C GLU A 775 5.34 15.00 16.11
N TYR A 776 5.99 15.03 17.26
CA TYR A 776 7.30 14.47 17.50
C TYR A 776 7.22 13.50 18.67
N TRP A 777 7.88 12.36 18.56
CA TRP A 777 8.10 11.43 19.66
C TRP A 777 9.49 10.79 19.54
N ASP A 778 10.08 10.44 20.67
CA ASP A 778 11.43 9.89 20.72
C ASP A 778 11.67 9.10 22.01
N LYS A 779 12.64 8.17 21.92
CA LYS A 779 13.21 7.47 23.06
C LYS A 779 14.72 7.56 23.05
N PHE A 780 15.30 8.00 24.17
CA PHE A 780 16.74 8.06 24.35
C PHE A 780 17.18 7.24 25.56
N TYR A 781 18.08 6.29 25.32
CA TYR A 781 18.61 5.37 26.33
C TYR A 781 19.88 5.95 26.97
N PHE A 782 19.82 6.31 28.25
CA PHE A 782 21.02 6.69 29.00
C PHE A 782 21.79 5.45 29.47
N SER A 783 21.07 4.39 29.85
CA SER A 783 21.65 3.11 30.25
C SER A 783 21.72 2.14 29.07
N THR A 784 22.87 1.47 28.87
CA THR A 784 23.07 0.49 27.79
C THR A 784 23.88 -0.72 28.28
N PHE A 785 24.01 -1.78 27.48
CA PHE A 785 24.85 -2.96 27.80
C PHE A 785 26.36 -2.70 27.65
N SER A 786 26.73 -1.49 27.21
CA SER A 786 28.11 -1.01 27.15
C SER A 786 28.26 0.20 28.09
N PRO A 787 29.46 0.40 28.68
CA PRO A 787 29.71 1.59 29.48
C PRO A 787 29.58 2.84 28.61
N THR A 788 29.10 3.93 29.19
CA THR A 788 28.96 5.21 28.48
C THR A 788 29.57 6.33 29.31
N LEU A 789 30.67 6.91 28.84
CA LEU A 789 31.33 8.01 29.56
C LEU A 789 30.49 9.28 29.57
N MET A 790 29.76 9.55 28.48
CA MET A 790 28.79 10.63 28.41
C MET A 790 27.59 10.25 27.54
N ALA A 791 26.40 10.27 28.11
CA ALA A 791 25.15 10.21 27.37
C ALA A 791 24.45 11.56 27.53
N ARG A 792 24.07 12.21 26.42
CA ARG A 792 23.42 13.52 26.45
C ARG A 792 22.27 13.59 25.45
N TYR A 793 21.10 13.98 25.94
CA TYR A 793 19.96 14.34 25.12
C TYR A 793 19.67 15.82 25.31
N SER A 794 19.53 16.58 24.23
CA SER A 794 19.17 17.98 24.28
C SER A 794 18.09 18.30 23.25
N ILE A 795 17.02 18.97 23.68
CA ILE A 795 15.91 19.35 22.81
C ILE A 795 15.58 20.84 22.97
N LEU A 796 15.57 21.56 21.85
CA LEU A 796 15.28 22.97 21.74
C LEU A 796 13.86 23.13 21.18
N VAL A 797 12.92 23.56 22.01
CA VAL A 797 11.48 23.59 21.69
C VAL A 797 11.01 25.02 21.54
N ALA A 798 10.31 25.36 20.46
CA ALA A 798 9.69 26.67 20.32
C ALA A 798 8.67 26.91 21.45
N ASP A 799 8.66 28.11 22.05
CA ASP A 799 7.91 28.47 23.27
C ASP A 799 6.41 28.13 23.21
N GLN A 800 5.83 28.06 22.00
CA GLN A 800 4.41 27.81 21.75
C GLN A 800 4.03 26.34 21.58
N LEU A 801 4.99 25.41 21.57
CA LEU A 801 4.72 23.98 21.40
C LEU A 801 4.61 23.27 22.75
N PRO A 802 3.56 22.44 22.97
CA PRO A 802 3.55 21.53 24.11
C PRO A 802 4.57 20.41 23.88
N MET A 803 5.30 20.06 24.93
CA MET A 803 6.17 18.88 24.96
C MET A 803 5.96 18.15 26.29
N TYR A 804 5.68 16.86 26.20
CA TYR A 804 5.61 15.95 27.34
C TYR A 804 6.90 15.13 27.38
N TYR A 805 7.45 14.91 28.56
CA TYR A 805 8.59 14.03 28.75
C TYR A 805 8.48 13.25 30.05
N GLU A 806 9.04 12.04 30.04
CA GLU A 806 9.20 11.20 31.23
C GLU A 806 10.55 10.48 31.16
N LEU A 807 11.35 10.58 32.21
CA LEU A 807 12.61 9.85 32.34
C LEU A 807 12.45 8.73 33.37
N THR A 808 12.32 7.49 32.90
CA THR A 808 12.09 6.32 33.75
C THR A 808 13.35 5.94 34.54
N ASN A 809 13.19 5.26 35.69
CA ASN A 809 14.26 4.66 36.50
C ASN A 809 15.42 5.60 36.91
N SER A 810 15.19 6.92 36.98
CA SER A 810 16.25 7.93 37.01
C SER A 810 16.52 8.61 38.34
N GLN A 811 15.96 8.13 39.45
CA GLN A 811 16.11 8.76 40.77
C GLN A 811 15.75 10.27 40.77
N GLY A 812 14.86 10.71 39.87
CA GLY A 812 14.38 12.10 39.80
C GLY A 812 15.27 13.09 39.06
N ILE A 813 16.16 12.63 38.17
CA ILE A 813 16.96 13.51 37.30
C ILE A 813 16.03 14.38 36.44
N LYS A 814 16.27 15.70 36.44
CA LYS A 814 15.54 16.71 35.65
C LYS A 814 16.46 17.34 34.59
N PRO A 815 15.90 17.87 33.49
CA PRO A 815 16.70 18.61 32.53
C PRO A 815 17.27 19.90 33.14
N VAL A 816 18.42 20.31 32.65
CA VAL A 816 18.86 21.71 32.74
C VAL A 816 18.10 22.50 31.67
N GLU A 817 17.41 23.56 32.09
CA GLU A 817 16.62 24.41 31.20
C GLU A 817 17.32 25.75 30.94
N SER A 818 17.30 26.20 29.69
CA SER A 818 17.71 27.56 29.31
C SER A 818 16.78 28.12 28.22
N LYS A 819 16.76 29.45 28.08
CA LYS A 819 15.99 30.14 27.05
C LYS A 819 16.91 30.77 26.01
N HIS A 820 16.61 30.57 24.73
CA HIS A 820 17.34 31.12 23.60
C HIS A 820 16.35 31.66 22.56
N GLU A 821 16.33 32.97 22.33
CA GLU A 821 15.30 33.61 21.48
C GLU A 821 13.86 33.22 21.94
N ASN A 822 13.08 32.63 21.03
CA ASN A 822 11.74 32.09 21.20
C ASN A 822 11.73 30.57 21.44
N PHE A 823 12.87 30.00 21.87
CA PHE A 823 13.01 28.59 22.18
C PHE A 823 13.39 28.36 23.65
N ARG A 824 12.97 27.20 24.17
CA ARG A 824 13.42 26.64 25.43
C ARG A 824 14.24 25.38 25.18
N LEU A 825 15.47 25.36 25.68
CA LEU A 825 16.37 24.22 25.61
C LEU A 825 16.23 23.39 26.89
N TYR A 826 16.08 22.08 26.74
CA TYR A 826 16.14 21.10 27.81
C TYR A 826 17.31 20.16 27.56
N THR A 827 18.22 20.02 28.53
CA THR A 827 19.38 19.12 28.43
C THR A 827 19.39 18.13 29.59
N TRP A 828 19.37 16.84 29.24
CA TRP A 828 19.67 15.74 30.16
C TRP A 828 21.05 15.20 29.84
N GLU A 829 21.90 15.09 30.85
CA GLU A 829 23.25 14.55 30.72
C GLU A 829 23.53 13.59 31.87
N MET A 830 24.10 12.44 31.54
CA MET A 830 24.65 11.51 32.51
C MET A 830 26.09 11.18 32.11
N ARG A 831 26.97 11.11 33.12
CA ARG A 831 28.38 10.79 32.94
C ARG A 831 28.75 9.51 33.67
N ASN A 832 29.67 8.77 33.08
CA ASN A 832 30.16 7.50 33.60
C ASN A 832 29.01 6.52 33.91
N VAL A 833 28.07 6.40 32.98
CA VAL A 833 26.94 5.49 33.11
C VAL A 833 27.48 4.05 33.00
N PRO A 834 27.29 3.21 34.04
CA PRO A 834 27.77 1.85 34.01
C PRO A 834 26.99 1.02 32.99
N ALA A 835 27.63 -0.02 32.46
CA ALA A 835 26.96 -1.01 31.63
C ALA A 835 25.95 -1.82 32.45
N PHE A 836 24.86 -2.23 31.82
CA PHE A 836 24.05 -3.33 32.34
C PHE A 836 24.88 -4.60 32.51
N LYS A 837 24.63 -5.30 33.62
CA LYS A 837 25.11 -6.67 33.81
C LYS A 837 24.42 -7.54 32.77
N ASP A 838 25.22 -8.32 32.04
CA ASP A 838 24.70 -9.23 31.03
C ASP A 838 24.11 -10.46 31.73
N GLU A 839 22.80 -10.48 31.87
CA GLU A 839 22.05 -11.55 32.52
C GLU A 839 21.06 -12.12 31.51
N GLY A 840 21.24 -13.40 31.16
CA GLY A 840 20.29 -14.11 30.30
C GLY A 840 18.88 -14.02 30.89
N TYR A 841 17.88 -13.87 30.01
CA TYR A 841 16.47 -13.71 30.38
C TYR A 841 16.19 -12.50 31.29
N SER A 842 17.00 -11.45 31.25
CA SER A 842 16.67 -10.18 31.94
C SER A 842 15.60 -9.39 31.16
N PRO A 843 14.86 -8.47 31.82
CA PRO A 843 13.88 -7.63 31.16
C PRO A 843 14.51 -6.69 30.13
N SER A 844 13.66 -6.18 29.23
CA SER A 844 14.06 -5.17 28.26
C SER A 844 14.62 -3.93 28.95
N VAL A 845 15.60 -3.27 28.30
CA VAL A 845 16.15 -1.99 28.77
C VAL A 845 15.06 -0.91 28.90
N ASN A 846 13.98 -1.02 28.13
CA ASN A 846 12.82 -0.15 28.27
C ASN A 846 12.17 -0.21 29.67
N ASP A 847 12.23 -1.34 30.35
CA ASP A 847 11.57 -1.55 31.65
C ASP A 847 12.51 -1.22 32.82
N ILE A 848 13.79 -1.59 32.70
CA ILE A 848 14.76 -1.49 33.81
C ILE A 848 15.77 -0.34 33.65
N GLY A 849 15.86 0.28 32.47
CA GLY A 849 16.84 1.32 32.18
C GLY A 849 16.36 2.74 32.33
N GLN A 850 17.33 3.65 32.38
CA GLN A 850 17.09 5.07 32.39
C GLN A 850 16.78 5.53 30.97
N VAL A 851 15.50 5.59 30.64
CA VAL A 851 15.01 5.89 29.28
C VAL A 851 14.20 7.18 29.32
N LEU A 852 14.61 8.16 28.52
CA LEU A 852 13.85 9.38 28.30
C LEU A 852 12.85 9.13 27.18
N HIS A 853 11.57 9.26 27.51
CA HIS A 853 10.47 9.32 26.56
C HIS A 853 10.10 10.79 26.34
N VAL A 854 9.97 11.20 25.08
CA VAL A 854 9.51 12.54 24.69
C VAL A 854 8.36 12.39 23.71
N SER A 855 7.32 13.21 23.85
CA SER A 855 6.22 13.27 22.87
C SER A 855 5.56 14.65 22.84
N THR A 856 5.10 15.09 21.68
CA THR A 856 4.17 16.23 21.53
C THR A 856 2.73 15.75 21.32
N VAL A 857 2.53 14.46 21.05
CA VAL A 857 1.20 13.86 20.82
C VAL A 857 0.37 13.96 22.09
N LYS A 858 -0.81 14.57 21.98
CA LYS A 858 -1.66 14.92 23.13
C LYS A 858 -2.25 13.72 23.86
N SER A 859 -2.60 12.65 23.14
CA SER A 859 -3.28 11.48 23.70
C SER A 859 -3.20 10.26 22.78
N TRP A 860 -3.43 9.08 23.35
CA TRP A 860 -3.62 7.84 22.60
C TRP A 860 -4.88 7.87 21.71
N ASP A 861 -5.92 8.58 22.15
CA ASP A 861 -7.12 8.87 21.37
C ASP A 861 -6.81 9.54 20.01
N PHE A 862 -5.86 10.47 19.97
CA PHE A 862 -5.46 11.12 18.72
C PHE A 862 -4.86 10.12 17.71
N ILE A 863 -4.07 9.16 18.21
CA ILE A 863 -3.51 8.08 17.39
C ILE A 863 -4.62 7.12 16.95
N ALA A 864 -5.51 6.74 17.87
CA ALA A 864 -6.61 5.83 17.58
C ALA A 864 -7.54 6.39 16.49
N GLU A 865 -7.97 7.65 16.61
CA GLU A 865 -8.79 8.33 15.61
C GLU A 865 -8.10 8.36 14.24
N TRP A 866 -6.82 8.77 14.23
CA TRP A 866 -6.04 8.82 13.00
C TRP A 866 -5.93 7.45 12.31
N TYR A 867 -5.62 6.39 13.07
CA TYR A 867 -5.46 5.05 12.54
C TYR A 867 -6.80 4.44 12.10
N SER A 868 -7.90 4.73 12.81
CA SER A 868 -9.25 4.32 12.41
C SER A 868 -9.63 4.85 11.03
N ASP A 869 -9.32 6.11 10.75
CA ASP A 869 -9.69 6.74 9.47
C ASP A 869 -8.91 6.15 8.29
N ILE A 870 -7.60 5.91 8.44
CA ILE A 870 -6.78 5.34 7.37
C ILE A 870 -7.13 3.88 7.08
N THR A 871 -7.54 3.11 8.08
CA THR A 871 -7.81 1.66 7.94
C THR A 871 -9.21 1.33 7.45
N ARG A 872 -10.19 2.21 7.70
CA ARG A 872 -11.58 2.05 7.23
C ARG A 872 -11.66 1.87 5.71
N ILE A 873 -10.87 2.65 4.98
CA ILE A 873 -10.88 2.65 3.50
C ILE A 873 -10.21 1.40 2.94
N GLN A 874 -9.17 0.90 3.62
CA GLN A 874 -8.43 -0.29 3.18
C GLN A 874 -9.23 -1.58 3.37
N SER A 875 -10.20 -1.58 4.30
CA SER A 875 -11.09 -2.70 4.58
C SER A 875 -12.42 -2.66 3.82
N LYS A 876 -12.59 -1.72 2.88
CA LYS A 876 -13.81 -1.58 2.06
C LYS A 876 -14.03 -2.78 1.15
N GLU A 877 -15.29 -3.16 0.98
CA GLU A 877 -15.70 -4.23 0.07
C GLU A 877 -15.55 -3.82 -1.40
N ASP A 878 -15.03 -4.72 -2.22
CA ASP A 878 -15.00 -4.63 -3.68
C ASP A 878 -15.31 -6.00 -4.31
N PHE A 879 -15.11 -6.16 -5.63
CA PHE A 879 -15.44 -7.42 -6.31
C PHE A 879 -14.68 -8.62 -5.72
N ASP A 880 -13.37 -8.50 -5.50
CA ASP A 880 -12.53 -9.61 -5.06
C ASP A 880 -12.85 -10.00 -3.61
N VAL A 881 -13.07 -9.02 -2.73
CA VAL A 881 -13.54 -9.25 -1.36
C VAL A 881 -14.91 -9.93 -1.37
N ASN A 882 -15.84 -9.49 -2.21
CA ASN A 882 -17.18 -10.11 -2.32
C ASN A 882 -17.13 -11.53 -2.88
N ALA A 883 -16.23 -11.82 -3.81
CA ALA A 883 -16.03 -13.15 -4.36
C ALA A 883 -15.46 -14.10 -3.31
N ALA A 884 -14.36 -13.71 -2.65
CA ALA A 884 -13.74 -14.47 -1.57
C ALA A 884 -14.71 -14.68 -0.39
N TYR A 885 -15.49 -13.66 -0.01
CA TYR A 885 -16.48 -13.79 1.06
C TYR A 885 -17.54 -14.86 0.77
N LYS A 886 -17.94 -15.04 -0.50
CA LYS A 886 -18.86 -16.12 -0.90
C LYS A 886 -18.19 -17.51 -0.81
N GLU A 887 -16.87 -17.60 -0.94
CA GLU A 887 -16.13 -18.83 -0.70
C GLU A 887 -16.08 -19.17 0.80
N VAL A 888 -15.90 -18.16 1.65
CA VAL A 888 -15.93 -18.32 3.12
C VAL A 888 -17.33 -18.69 3.62
N PHE A 889 -18.37 -18.07 3.05
CA PHE A 889 -19.77 -18.23 3.46
C PHE A 889 -20.68 -18.60 2.27
N PRO A 890 -20.53 -19.80 1.67
CA PRO A 890 -21.28 -20.20 0.48
C PRO A 890 -22.80 -20.30 0.70
N ASN A 891 -23.21 -20.56 1.95
CA ASN A 891 -24.60 -20.64 2.38
C ASN A 891 -25.04 -19.40 3.19
N GLY A 892 -24.26 -18.32 3.17
CA GLY A 892 -24.46 -17.15 4.04
C GLY A 892 -24.05 -17.38 5.50
N VAL A 893 -24.36 -16.40 6.36
CA VAL A 893 -23.95 -16.35 7.78
C VAL A 893 -25.08 -16.66 8.76
N ALA A 894 -26.30 -16.89 8.27
CA ALA A 894 -27.46 -17.12 9.13
C ALA A 894 -27.27 -18.40 9.97
N GLY A 895 -27.53 -18.31 11.28
CA GLY A 895 -27.40 -19.43 12.22
C GLY A 895 -25.99 -19.69 12.75
N LEU A 896 -24.97 -18.94 12.32
CA LEU A 896 -23.62 -19.02 12.86
C LEU A 896 -23.43 -18.04 14.02
N SER A 897 -22.77 -18.49 15.09
CA SER A 897 -22.23 -17.62 16.15
C SER A 897 -21.07 -16.77 15.62
N ASP A 898 -20.74 -15.68 16.32
CA ASP A 898 -19.62 -14.82 15.91
C ASP A 898 -18.27 -15.54 16.01
N ASN A 899 -18.08 -16.44 16.98
CA ASN A 899 -16.90 -17.30 17.05
C ASN A 899 -16.80 -18.29 15.85
N GLU A 900 -17.91 -18.87 15.38
CA GLU A 900 -17.90 -19.73 14.18
C GLU A 900 -17.60 -18.94 12.91
N LYS A 901 -18.14 -17.72 12.79
CA LYS A 901 -17.80 -16.82 11.67
C LYS A 901 -16.32 -16.46 11.72
N ALA A 902 -15.79 -16.09 12.89
CA ALA A 902 -14.38 -15.78 13.10
C ALA A 902 -13.47 -16.94 12.69
N GLN A 903 -13.81 -18.17 13.11
CA GLN A 903 -13.02 -19.36 12.77
C GLN A 903 -12.98 -19.65 11.26
N ARG A 904 -14.10 -19.46 10.55
CA ARG A 904 -14.12 -19.65 9.09
C ARG A 904 -13.27 -18.61 8.36
N ILE A 905 -13.35 -17.35 8.79
CA ILE A 905 -12.55 -16.26 8.25
C ILE A 905 -11.06 -16.53 8.52
N TYR A 906 -10.72 -16.89 9.75
CA TYR A 906 -9.37 -17.25 10.18
C TYR A 906 -8.79 -18.35 9.29
N ASN A 907 -9.47 -19.51 9.22
CA ASN A 907 -9.02 -20.63 8.41
C ASN A 907 -8.85 -20.27 6.93
N TYR A 908 -9.73 -19.44 6.37
CA TYR A 908 -9.58 -19.00 4.98
C TYR A 908 -8.31 -18.17 4.78
N ILE A 909 -8.05 -17.18 5.65
CA ILE A 909 -6.88 -16.32 5.55
C ILE A 909 -5.60 -17.15 5.68
N GLU A 910 -5.49 -17.95 6.74
CA GLU A 910 -4.28 -18.76 7.00
C GLU A 910 -3.99 -19.81 5.90
N GLN A 911 -5.02 -20.29 5.19
CA GLN A 911 -4.86 -21.25 4.10
C GLN A 911 -4.52 -20.62 2.75
N HIS A 912 -4.91 -19.36 2.51
CA HIS A 912 -4.83 -18.75 1.18
C HIS A 912 -3.83 -17.60 1.09
N ILE A 913 -3.41 -17.02 2.21
CA ILE A 913 -2.57 -15.82 2.27
C ILE A 913 -1.30 -16.14 3.07
N SER A 914 -0.12 -15.88 2.51
CA SER A 914 1.14 -16.03 3.25
C SER A 914 1.60 -14.71 3.86
N TYR A 915 2.08 -14.77 5.09
CA TYR A 915 2.68 -13.62 5.77
C TYR A 915 4.01 -13.18 5.12
N SER A 916 4.23 -11.87 4.98
CA SER A 916 5.46 -11.30 4.43
C SER A 916 5.76 -9.92 5.03
N SER A 917 6.77 -9.84 5.91
CA SER A 917 7.25 -8.60 6.52
C SER A 917 8.47 -8.04 5.78
N VAL A 918 8.26 -7.22 4.75
CA VAL A 918 9.36 -6.59 3.99
C VAL A 918 9.20 -5.07 3.98
N SER A 919 10.18 -4.36 4.54
CA SER A 919 10.14 -2.92 4.83
C SER A 919 9.94 -2.01 3.61
N PHE A 920 10.43 -2.38 2.42
CA PHE A 920 10.30 -1.54 1.21
C PHE A 920 8.93 -1.64 0.51
N ARG A 921 8.10 -2.65 0.83
CA ARG A 921 6.85 -2.93 0.08
C ARG A 921 5.68 -2.02 0.48
N GLN A 922 5.72 -1.39 1.65
CA GLN A 922 4.56 -0.75 2.29
C GLN A 922 4.96 0.47 3.13
N GLY A 923 4.03 1.42 3.33
CA GLY A 923 4.20 2.46 4.35
C GLY A 923 4.15 1.86 5.76
N ALA A 924 4.92 2.42 6.70
CA ALA A 924 5.07 1.89 8.06
C ALA A 924 3.75 1.69 8.83
N TYR A 925 2.69 2.46 8.50
CA TYR A 925 1.45 2.52 9.28
C TYR A 925 0.17 2.19 8.51
N VAL A 926 0.18 2.17 7.17
CA VAL A 926 -1.05 2.06 6.36
C VAL A 926 -1.16 0.63 5.80
N PRO A 927 -2.22 -0.14 6.09
CA PRO A 927 -2.42 -1.45 5.48
C PRO A 927 -2.76 -1.34 3.99
N GLN A 928 -2.49 -2.41 3.24
CA GLN A 928 -2.96 -2.59 1.88
C GLN A 928 -4.48 -2.77 1.83
N ARG A 929 -5.08 -2.47 0.68
CA ARG A 929 -6.48 -2.83 0.41
C ARG A 929 -6.66 -4.35 0.51
N ALA A 930 -7.75 -4.78 1.13
CA ALA A 930 -8.11 -6.19 1.30
C ALA A 930 -8.08 -6.99 -0.02
N SER A 931 -8.57 -6.42 -1.13
CA SER A 931 -8.49 -7.04 -2.47
C SER A 931 -7.07 -7.24 -2.96
N LYS A 932 -6.15 -6.31 -2.67
CA LYS A 932 -4.76 -6.47 -3.05
C LYS A 932 -4.14 -7.65 -2.30
N THR A 933 -4.39 -7.77 -1.00
CA THR A 933 -3.96 -8.93 -0.19
C THR A 933 -4.49 -10.24 -0.75
N LEU A 934 -5.78 -10.30 -1.14
CA LEU A 934 -6.39 -11.47 -1.79
C LEU A 934 -5.73 -11.81 -3.13
N ASN A 935 -5.51 -10.81 -3.98
CA ASN A 935 -4.95 -10.99 -5.32
C ASN A 935 -3.46 -11.36 -5.31
N THR A 936 -2.68 -10.82 -4.37
CA THR A 936 -1.26 -11.16 -4.22
C THR A 936 -1.03 -12.44 -3.41
N ARG A 937 -2.03 -12.88 -2.64
CA ARG A 937 -1.92 -13.95 -1.62
C ARG A 937 -0.81 -13.69 -0.61
N LEU A 938 -0.49 -12.41 -0.38
CA LEU A 938 0.63 -11.96 0.45
C LEU A 938 0.24 -10.69 1.20
N GLY A 939 0.54 -10.64 2.50
CA GLY A 939 0.36 -9.45 3.33
C GLY A 939 1.21 -9.49 4.61
N ASP A 940 1.31 -8.36 5.30
CA ASP A 940 1.90 -8.30 6.65
C ASP A 940 0.83 -8.20 7.75
N CYS A 941 1.22 -7.97 9.01
CA CYS A 941 0.34 -8.08 10.17
C CYS A 941 -0.89 -7.16 10.08
N LYS A 942 -0.71 -5.93 9.56
CA LYS A 942 -1.80 -4.97 9.35
C LYS A 942 -2.67 -5.33 8.15
N ASP A 943 -2.09 -5.90 7.09
CA ASP A 943 -2.83 -6.32 5.90
C ASP A 943 -3.78 -7.50 6.19
N LEU A 944 -3.28 -8.52 6.89
CA LEU A 944 -4.07 -9.69 7.27
C LEU A 944 -5.16 -9.29 8.27
N SER A 945 -4.84 -8.43 9.24
CA SER A 945 -5.81 -7.88 10.18
C SER A 945 -6.90 -7.05 9.49
N ALA A 946 -6.54 -6.22 8.51
CA ALA A 946 -7.51 -5.44 7.74
C ALA A 946 -8.42 -6.33 6.86
N LEU A 947 -7.88 -7.40 6.26
CA LEU A 947 -8.66 -8.39 5.51
C LEU A 947 -9.64 -9.14 6.42
N PHE A 948 -9.21 -9.59 7.60
CA PHE A 948 -10.08 -10.21 8.59
C PHE A 948 -11.22 -9.28 8.99
N VAL A 949 -10.91 -8.02 9.32
CA VAL A 949 -11.94 -7.03 9.71
C VAL A 949 -12.91 -6.74 8.57
N SER A 950 -12.44 -6.72 7.31
CA SER A 950 -13.31 -6.59 6.13
C SER A 950 -14.33 -7.72 6.05
N PHE A 951 -13.91 -8.99 6.16
CA PHE A 951 -14.81 -10.13 6.17
C PHE A 951 -15.72 -10.18 7.39
N ALA A 952 -15.19 -9.91 8.59
CA ALA A 952 -15.93 -9.95 9.84
C ALA A 952 -17.05 -8.90 9.85
N ARG A 953 -16.75 -7.66 9.42
CA ARG A 953 -17.74 -6.58 9.30
C ARG A 953 -18.83 -6.94 8.31
N LYS A 954 -18.47 -7.51 7.16
CA LYS A 954 -19.42 -8.02 6.17
C LYS A 954 -20.31 -9.14 6.71
N ALA A 955 -19.78 -9.97 7.61
CA ALA A 955 -20.51 -11.00 8.34
C ALA A 955 -21.35 -10.48 9.53
N GLY A 956 -21.40 -9.16 9.71
CA GLY A 956 -22.16 -8.50 10.79
C GLY A 956 -21.48 -8.51 12.16
N MET A 957 -20.19 -8.84 12.23
CA MET A 957 -19.43 -8.88 13.48
C MET A 957 -18.91 -7.48 13.85
N ASP A 958 -18.75 -7.23 15.16
CA ASP A 958 -17.96 -6.12 15.70
C ASP A 958 -16.50 -6.58 15.83
N ALA A 959 -15.66 -6.16 14.88
CA ALA A 959 -14.25 -6.50 14.81
C ALA A 959 -13.39 -5.25 14.54
N ASN A 960 -12.22 -5.19 15.17
CA ASN A 960 -11.35 -4.02 15.22
C ASN A 960 -9.88 -4.44 15.17
N LEU A 961 -9.02 -3.57 14.64
CA LEU A 961 -7.57 -3.76 14.71
C LEU A 961 -7.07 -3.44 16.12
N VAL A 962 -5.94 -4.04 16.49
CA VAL A 962 -5.22 -3.77 17.73
C VAL A 962 -3.74 -3.60 17.39
N LEU A 963 -3.19 -2.42 17.66
CA LEU A 963 -1.76 -2.18 17.53
C LEU A 963 -1.04 -2.71 18.75
N VAL A 964 0.09 -3.37 18.54
CA VAL A 964 0.84 -4.09 19.56
C VAL A 964 2.31 -3.66 19.54
N SER A 965 2.85 -3.34 20.72
CA SER A 965 4.29 -3.37 20.97
C SER A 965 4.58 -4.65 21.75
N THR A 966 5.15 -5.65 21.07
CA THR A 966 5.31 -7.01 21.59
C THR A 966 6.04 -7.01 22.93
N ARG A 967 5.77 -7.99 23.79
CA ARG A 967 6.31 -8.08 25.16
C ARG A 967 7.84 -7.98 25.21
N GLY A 968 8.53 -8.43 24.14
CA GLY A 968 9.98 -8.30 24.00
C GLY A 968 10.50 -6.85 23.99
N ASN A 969 9.68 -5.87 23.60
CA ASN A 969 9.99 -4.45 23.69
C ASN A 969 9.86 -3.89 25.11
N GLY A 970 9.38 -4.68 26.07
CA GLY A 970 9.10 -4.27 27.45
C GLY A 970 7.65 -3.88 27.67
N GLN A 971 7.21 -3.97 28.92
CA GLN A 971 5.84 -3.65 29.34
C GLN A 971 5.66 -2.16 29.68
N GLN A 972 6.75 -1.40 29.72
CA GLN A 972 6.81 0.04 29.98
C GLN A 972 7.44 0.81 28.81
N GLY A 973 7.59 0.18 27.63
CA GLY A 973 8.28 0.75 26.48
C GLY A 973 7.61 1.95 25.82
N MET A 974 6.32 2.19 26.07
CA MET A 974 5.53 3.31 25.57
C MET A 974 4.82 4.04 26.73
N ARG A 975 5.57 4.92 27.40
CA ARG A 975 5.09 5.73 28.53
C ARG A 975 4.23 6.92 28.10
N LEU A 976 4.56 7.50 26.95
CA LEU A 976 3.87 8.64 26.35
C LEU A 976 3.26 8.23 25.01
N PRO A 977 2.19 8.90 24.54
CA PRO A 977 1.61 8.63 23.23
C PRO A 977 2.65 8.70 22.11
N SER A 978 2.84 7.58 21.39
CA SER A 978 3.79 7.45 20.28
C SER A 978 3.34 6.35 19.30
N MET A 979 3.91 6.33 18.08
CA MET A 979 3.61 5.31 17.06
C MET A 979 4.55 4.09 17.13
N GLU A 980 5.11 3.77 18.31
CA GLU A 980 6.16 2.74 18.49
C GLU A 980 5.61 1.30 18.62
N PHE A 981 4.60 0.99 17.81
CA PHE A 981 4.04 -0.36 17.65
C PHE A 981 4.85 -1.14 16.62
N ASN A 982 5.10 -2.42 16.88
CA ASN A 982 5.83 -3.31 15.96
C ASN A 982 4.99 -4.46 15.41
N HIS A 983 3.71 -4.57 15.82
CA HIS A 983 2.82 -5.64 15.39
C HIS A 983 1.35 -5.20 15.38
N CYS A 984 0.49 -5.97 14.71
CA CYS A 984 -0.95 -5.70 14.60
C CYS A 984 -1.73 -7.02 14.62
N ILE A 985 -2.76 -7.09 15.45
CA ILE A 985 -3.67 -8.23 15.58
C ILE A 985 -5.13 -7.77 15.45
N VAL A 986 -6.08 -8.70 15.48
CA VAL A 986 -7.51 -8.36 15.51
C VAL A 986 -8.13 -8.68 16.85
N ARG A 987 -9.19 -7.94 17.18
CA ARG A 987 -10.14 -8.33 18.22
C ARG A 987 -11.56 -8.32 17.67
N TYR A 988 -12.41 -9.23 18.14
CA TYR A 988 -13.82 -9.28 17.77
C TYR A 988 -14.69 -9.55 19.01
N LYS A 989 -15.94 -9.08 18.96
CA LYS A 989 -16.91 -9.31 20.01
C LYS A 989 -17.53 -10.70 19.88
N ASP A 990 -17.57 -11.45 20.98
CA ASP A 990 -18.27 -12.73 21.10
C ASP A 990 -19.13 -12.70 22.37
N GLY A 991 -20.45 -12.60 22.19
CA GLY A 991 -21.37 -12.32 23.30
C GLY A 991 -21.12 -10.94 23.92
N ASN A 992 -20.74 -10.91 25.21
CA ASN A 992 -20.42 -9.67 25.93
C ASN A 992 -18.91 -9.36 25.99
N ASP A 993 -18.08 -10.30 25.56
CA ASP A 993 -16.64 -10.25 25.70
C ASP A 993 -15.94 -9.98 24.37
N TYR A 994 -14.70 -9.51 24.44
CA TYR A 994 -13.83 -9.39 23.26
C TYR A 994 -12.78 -10.51 23.27
N ARG A 995 -12.65 -11.19 22.14
CA ARG A 995 -11.59 -12.16 21.84
C ARG A 995 -10.59 -11.56 20.86
N SER A 996 -9.37 -12.05 20.86
CA SER A 996 -8.31 -11.62 19.94
C SER A 996 -7.84 -12.78 19.08
N LEU A 997 -7.29 -12.49 17.89
CA LEU A 997 -6.68 -13.48 16.99
C LEU A 997 -5.36 -12.96 16.43
N GLU A 998 -4.36 -13.83 16.42
CA GLU A 998 -3.06 -13.64 15.76
C GLU A 998 -3.11 -14.27 14.37
N LEU A 999 -2.80 -13.49 13.32
CA LEU A 999 -2.99 -13.87 11.91
C LEU A 999 -1.67 -13.99 11.13
N THR A 1000 -0.50 -13.94 11.79
CA THR A 1000 0.80 -13.93 11.10
C THR A 1000 1.57 -15.25 11.16
N ASP A 1001 0.98 -16.26 11.78
CA ASP A 1001 1.49 -17.62 11.82
C ASP A 1001 0.46 -18.58 11.24
N ASN A 1002 0.66 -18.96 9.97
CA ASN A 1002 -0.18 -19.89 9.22
C ASN A 1002 -0.27 -21.31 9.82
N HIS A 1003 0.46 -21.59 10.90
CA HIS A 1003 0.43 -22.85 11.62
C HIS A 1003 -0.25 -22.75 12.99
N LEU A 1004 -0.56 -21.54 13.45
CA LEU A 1004 -1.15 -21.28 14.76
C LEU A 1004 -2.61 -21.78 14.80
N PRO A 1005 -3.01 -22.51 15.86
CA PRO A 1005 -4.42 -22.86 16.02
C PRO A 1005 -5.33 -21.64 16.22
N PHE A 1006 -6.58 -21.75 15.77
CA PHE A 1006 -7.58 -20.72 16.03
C PHE A 1006 -7.74 -20.45 17.54
N ASN A 1007 -7.78 -19.16 17.92
CA ASN A 1007 -7.77 -18.64 19.29
C ASN A 1007 -6.48 -18.88 20.10
N ALA A 1008 -5.42 -19.50 19.56
CA ALA A 1008 -4.14 -19.56 20.27
C ALA A 1008 -3.44 -18.19 20.25
N MET A 1009 -2.62 -17.93 21.27
CA MET A 1009 -1.88 -16.68 21.43
C MET A 1009 -0.41 -16.96 21.75
N PRO A 1010 0.54 -16.44 20.96
CA PRO A 1010 1.96 -16.54 21.30
C PRO A 1010 2.30 -15.80 22.60
N GLN A 1011 3.24 -16.34 23.38
CA GLN A 1011 3.68 -15.73 24.65
C GLN A 1011 4.30 -14.33 24.48
N SER A 1012 4.79 -14.01 23.29
CA SER A 1012 5.31 -12.67 22.96
C SER A 1012 4.23 -11.58 22.93
N LEU A 1013 2.94 -11.95 22.89
CA LEU A 1013 1.81 -11.02 22.93
C LEU A 1013 1.22 -10.86 24.33
N VAL A 1014 1.21 -11.92 25.15
CA VAL A 1014 0.63 -11.87 26.50
C VAL A 1014 1.43 -10.89 27.36
N GLY A 1015 0.78 -9.87 27.91
CA GLY A 1015 1.43 -8.78 28.65
C GLY A 1015 2.12 -7.74 27.76
N ALA A 1016 1.95 -7.77 26.43
CA ALA A 1016 2.41 -6.72 25.52
C ALA A 1016 1.63 -5.42 25.70
N GLN A 1017 2.21 -4.26 25.34
CA GLN A 1017 1.47 -2.99 25.34
C GLN A 1017 0.61 -2.88 24.07
N VAL A 1018 -0.69 -2.64 24.22
CA VAL A 1018 -1.64 -2.59 23.10
C VAL A 1018 -2.52 -1.35 23.10
N LEU A 1019 -2.88 -0.89 21.90
CA LEU A 1019 -3.86 0.16 21.63
C LEU A 1019 -4.95 -0.38 20.71
N ASN A 1020 -6.22 -0.25 21.11
CA ASN A 1020 -7.31 -0.66 20.22
C ASN A 1020 -7.59 0.43 19.20
N ILE A 1021 -7.91 0.01 17.97
CA ILE A 1021 -8.31 0.90 16.91
C ILE A 1021 -9.76 0.56 16.53
N PRO A 1022 -10.75 1.23 17.12
CA PRO A 1022 -12.15 1.00 16.77
C PRO A 1022 -12.40 1.31 15.29
N TYR A 1023 -13.17 0.47 14.60
CA TYR A 1023 -13.55 0.74 13.21
C TYR A 1023 -14.24 2.09 13.12
N GLU A 1024 -15.22 2.38 13.99
CA GLU A 1024 -15.78 3.71 14.21
C GLU A 1024 -15.21 4.29 15.51
N TYR A 1025 -14.29 5.25 15.38
CA TYR A 1025 -13.61 5.83 16.53
C TYR A 1025 -14.59 6.50 17.50
N LYS A 1026 -14.32 6.31 18.79
CA LYS A 1026 -14.95 6.98 19.93
C LYS A 1026 -13.86 7.27 20.96
N ALA A 1027 -13.96 8.42 21.64
CA ALA A 1027 -12.98 8.81 22.66
C ALA A 1027 -12.93 7.82 23.83
N GLY A 1028 -11.74 7.67 24.43
CA GLY A 1028 -11.49 6.83 25.60
C GLY A 1028 -10.45 5.72 25.39
N GLU A 1029 -9.71 5.72 24.27
CA GLU A 1029 -8.65 4.75 24.01
C GLU A 1029 -7.35 5.11 24.75
N ALA A 1030 -6.70 4.08 25.30
CA ALA A 1030 -5.45 4.20 26.04
C ALA A 1030 -4.59 2.94 25.86
N ILE A 1031 -3.28 3.08 26.07
CA ILE A 1031 -2.38 1.93 26.11
C ILE A 1031 -2.68 1.06 27.34
N ARG A 1032 -2.66 -0.26 27.17
CA ARG A 1032 -2.83 -1.24 28.25
C ARG A 1032 -1.95 -2.46 28.04
N LEU A 1033 -1.72 -3.23 29.10
CA LEU A 1033 -1.13 -4.57 28.96
C LEU A 1033 -2.18 -5.53 28.41
N PHE A 1034 -1.78 -6.36 27.45
CA PHE A 1034 -2.66 -7.30 26.77
C PHE A 1034 -2.84 -8.57 27.59
N GLU A 1035 -4.05 -8.75 28.12
CA GLU A 1035 -4.47 -9.99 28.76
C GLU A 1035 -5.53 -10.63 27.87
N PRO A 1036 -5.22 -11.71 27.14
CA PRO A 1036 -6.20 -12.36 26.27
C PRO A 1036 -7.34 -12.97 27.11
N GLN A 1037 -8.58 -12.81 26.64
CA GLN A 1037 -9.73 -13.41 27.29
C GLN A 1037 -9.83 -14.91 26.97
N GLY A 1038 -9.96 -15.73 28.02
CA GLY A 1038 -9.85 -17.19 27.94
C GLY A 1038 -8.47 -17.68 28.38
N HIS A 1039 -8.42 -18.86 29.02
CA HIS A 1039 -7.15 -19.51 29.34
C HIS A 1039 -6.72 -20.38 28.16
N PHE A 1040 -5.66 -19.94 27.46
CA PHE A 1040 -5.04 -20.63 26.33
C PHE A 1040 -3.81 -21.41 26.79
N ASP A 1041 -3.95 -22.11 27.90
CA ASP A 1041 -2.83 -22.79 28.52
C ASP A 1041 -2.20 -23.79 27.52
N VAL A 1042 -0.90 -23.63 27.30
CA VAL A 1042 -0.13 -24.49 26.43
C VAL A 1042 0.21 -25.76 27.21
N THR A 1043 -0.18 -26.91 26.68
CA THR A 1043 -0.04 -28.21 27.31
C THR A 1043 0.75 -29.16 26.41
N LYS A 1044 1.70 -29.89 27.00
CA LYS A 1044 2.35 -31.06 26.41
C LYS A 1044 1.99 -32.30 27.21
N ASN A 1045 1.19 -33.17 26.60
CA ASN A 1045 0.84 -34.48 27.15
C ASN A 1045 1.64 -35.56 26.43
N ARG A 1046 2.48 -36.31 27.15
CA ARG A 1046 3.30 -37.38 26.59
C ARG A 1046 3.01 -38.71 27.28
N LYS A 1047 2.77 -39.75 26.49
CA LYS A 1047 2.63 -41.12 26.98
C LYS A 1047 3.64 -42.00 26.29
N SER A 1048 4.49 -42.67 27.05
CA SER A 1048 5.52 -43.56 26.53
C SER A 1048 5.35 -44.96 27.11
N LYS A 1049 5.25 -45.96 26.25
CA LYS A 1049 5.33 -47.38 26.64
C LYS A 1049 6.71 -47.91 26.23
N ILE A 1050 7.40 -48.52 27.19
CA ILE A 1050 8.76 -49.02 27.04
C ILE A 1050 8.76 -50.51 27.35
N VAL A 1051 9.20 -51.32 26.39
CA VAL A 1051 9.46 -52.74 26.58
C VAL A 1051 10.96 -52.94 26.58
N VAL A 1052 11.49 -53.48 27.68
CA VAL A 1052 12.91 -53.80 27.80
C VAL A 1052 13.17 -55.16 27.14
N ASP A 1053 14.11 -55.23 26.21
CA ASP A 1053 14.57 -56.48 25.59
C ASP A 1053 16.10 -56.57 25.66
N ASN A 1054 16.60 -57.44 26.55
CA ASN A 1054 18.03 -57.53 26.89
C ASN A 1054 18.62 -56.16 27.27
N THR A 1055 19.46 -55.60 26.40
CA THR A 1055 20.11 -54.30 26.57
C THR A 1055 19.41 -53.15 25.83
N ASP A 1056 18.40 -53.46 25.01
CA ASP A 1056 17.71 -52.51 24.14
C ASP A 1056 16.35 -52.10 24.74
N LEU A 1057 15.87 -50.91 24.35
CA LEU A 1057 14.56 -50.40 24.71
C LEU A 1057 13.70 -50.23 23.47
N HIS A 1058 12.56 -50.91 23.42
CA HIS A 1058 11.52 -50.67 22.43
C HIS A 1058 10.52 -49.66 22.99
N ILE A 1059 10.45 -48.47 22.38
CA ILE A 1059 9.67 -47.35 22.90
C ILE A 1059 8.59 -46.97 21.90
N ASN A 1060 7.35 -46.90 22.35
CA ASN A 1060 6.26 -46.21 21.65
C ASN A 1060 5.88 -44.95 22.45
N THR A 1061 5.89 -43.79 21.81
CA THR A 1061 5.62 -42.50 22.43
C THR A 1061 4.54 -41.74 21.67
N ILE A 1062 3.50 -41.32 22.38
CA ILE A 1062 2.44 -40.44 21.89
C ILE A 1062 2.59 -39.08 22.57
N LEU A 1063 2.87 -38.04 21.79
CA LEU A 1063 2.86 -36.63 22.22
C LEU A 1063 1.59 -35.96 21.70
N THR A 1064 0.86 -35.26 22.57
CA THR A 1064 -0.23 -34.35 22.21
C THR A 1064 0.13 -32.96 22.71
N ALA A 1065 0.20 -31.99 21.80
CA ALA A 1065 0.50 -30.60 22.12
C ALA A 1065 -0.54 -29.65 21.51
N ASN A 1066 -0.82 -28.53 22.17
CA ASN A 1066 -1.70 -27.46 21.66
C ASN A 1066 -0.97 -26.11 21.52
N GLY A 1067 -1.70 -25.07 21.13
CA GLY A 1067 -1.21 -23.69 21.10
C GLY A 1067 0.02 -23.48 20.22
N GLU A 1068 0.95 -22.63 20.67
CA GLU A 1068 2.18 -22.31 19.93
C GLU A 1068 3.13 -23.52 19.77
N VAL A 1069 3.04 -24.53 20.64
CA VAL A 1069 3.80 -25.78 20.47
C VAL A 1069 3.24 -26.60 19.32
N ALA A 1070 1.91 -26.69 19.19
CA ALA A 1070 1.28 -27.32 18.04
C ALA A 1070 1.67 -26.61 16.74
N SER A 1071 1.72 -25.27 16.76
CA SER A 1071 2.23 -24.48 15.65
C SER A 1071 3.67 -24.86 15.28
N GLY A 1072 4.58 -24.91 16.26
CA GLY A 1072 5.97 -25.31 16.04
C GLY A 1072 6.12 -26.72 15.44
N LEU A 1073 5.27 -27.67 15.84
CA LEU A 1073 5.25 -29.01 15.25
C LEU A 1073 4.81 -28.98 13.78
N ARG A 1074 3.78 -28.20 13.44
CA ARG A 1074 3.36 -28.05 12.04
C ARG A 1074 4.45 -27.39 11.21
N SER A 1075 4.96 -26.24 11.64
CA SER A 1075 6.05 -25.54 10.95
C SER A 1075 7.28 -26.43 10.72
N SER A 1076 7.56 -27.37 11.64
CA SER A 1076 8.68 -28.28 11.51
C SER A 1076 8.43 -29.45 10.56
N TYR A 1077 7.19 -29.90 10.37
CA TYR A 1077 6.89 -31.20 9.74
C TYR A 1077 5.80 -31.21 8.66
N SER A 1078 4.90 -30.23 8.55
CA SER A 1078 3.71 -30.31 7.66
C SER A 1078 4.04 -30.37 6.17
N ASP A 1079 5.07 -29.63 5.74
CA ASP A 1079 5.38 -29.41 4.32
C ASP A 1079 6.50 -30.32 3.80
N LYS A 1080 6.98 -31.25 4.65
CA LYS A 1080 8.12 -32.12 4.32
C LYS A 1080 7.68 -33.38 3.57
N ALA A 1081 8.51 -33.79 2.61
CA ALA A 1081 8.37 -35.10 1.99
C ALA A 1081 8.58 -36.20 3.04
N GLN A 1082 7.96 -37.38 2.85
CA GLN A 1082 7.96 -38.45 3.85
C GLN A 1082 9.37 -38.89 4.29
N ASP A 1083 10.35 -38.93 3.38
CA ASP A 1083 11.72 -39.32 3.70
C ASP A 1083 12.46 -38.26 4.53
N GLU A 1084 12.30 -36.97 4.19
CA GLU A 1084 12.87 -35.85 4.95
C GLU A 1084 12.24 -35.76 6.35
N LEU A 1085 10.91 -35.87 6.42
CA LEU A 1085 10.19 -35.90 7.69
C LEU A 1085 10.67 -37.07 8.57
N LYS A 1086 10.85 -38.27 7.99
CA LYS A 1086 11.39 -39.42 8.71
C LYS A 1086 12.81 -39.16 9.20
N GLN A 1087 13.67 -38.56 8.39
CA GLN A 1087 15.04 -38.21 8.77
C GLN A 1087 15.05 -37.23 9.94
N ASP A 1088 14.28 -36.15 9.85
CA ASP A 1088 14.25 -35.12 10.91
C ASP A 1088 13.65 -35.65 12.21
N LEU A 1089 12.62 -36.50 12.11
CA LEU A 1089 12.06 -37.16 13.29
C LEU A 1089 13.06 -38.16 13.88
N GLN A 1090 13.78 -38.91 13.04
CA GLN A 1090 14.88 -39.78 13.47
C GLN A 1090 15.96 -38.97 14.19
N GLU A 1091 16.40 -37.82 13.66
CA GLU A 1091 17.39 -36.94 14.27
C GLU A 1091 16.87 -36.35 15.59
N SER A 1092 15.62 -35.86 15.61
CA SER A 1092 14.96 -35.32 16.80
C SER A 1092 14.88 -36.34 17.94
N VAL A 1093 14.44 -37.57 17.65
CA VAL A 1093 14.39 -38.64 18.65
C VAL A 1093 15.81 -39.09 19.04
N SER A 1094 16.73 -39.20 18.09
CA SER A 1094 18.12 -39.60 18.38
C SER A 1094 18.81 -38.61 19.32
N GLY A 1095 18.56 -37.31 19.16
CA GLY A 1095 19.10 -36.27 20.04
C GLY A 1095 18.66 -36.38 21.51
N GLN A 1096 17.62 -37.17 21.81
CA GLN A 1096 17.12 -37.39 23.17
C GLN A 1096 17.85 -38.52 23.91
N PHE A 1097 18.66 -39.33 23.20
CA PHE A 1097 19.38 -40.46 23.76
C PHE A 1097 20.88 -40.36 23.48
N ARG A 1098 21.70 -40.96 24.35
CA ARG A 1098 23.16 -41.01 24.14
C ARG A 1098 23.59 -42.17 23.24
N ASN A 1099 22.74 -43.19 23.15
CA ASN A 1099 22.98 -44.38 22.38
C ASN A 1099 22.25 -44.35 21.03
N PRO A 1100 22.65 -45.17 20.05
CA PRO A 1100 22.00 -45.20 18.74
C PRO A 1100 20.51 -45.51 18.83
N VAL A 1101 19.70 -44.69 18.15
CA VAL A 1101 18.24 -44.87 18.04
C VAL A 1101 17.89 -45.26 16.61
N THR A 1102 16.89 -46.11 16.44
CA THR A 1102 16.29 -46.42 15.13
C THR A 1102 14.79 -46.15 15.18
N LEU A 1103 14.30 -45.20 14.38
CA LEU A 1103 12.90 -44.90 14.19
C LEU A 1103 12.25 -45.95 13.29
N GLU A 1104 11.27 -46.66 13.82
CA GLU A 1104 10.60 -47.79 13.14
C GLU A 1104 9.32 -47.36 12.45
N LYS A 1105 8.45 -46.66 13.19
CA LYS A 1105 7.14 -46.20 12.73
C LYS A 1105 6.85 -44.82 13.32
N PHE A 1106 6.12 -44.00 12.57
CA PHE A 1106 5.57 -42.77 13.10
C PHE A 1106 4.28 -42.40 12.38
N SER A 1107 3.45 -41.58 13.02
CA SER A 1107 2.28 -40.95 12.42
C SER A 1107 1.96 -39.63 13.12
N PHE A 1108 1.28 -38.74 12.41
CA PHE A 1108 0.76 -37.50 12.95
C PHE A 1108 -0.76 -37.42 12.77
N SER A 1109 -1.45 -36.80 13.72
CA SER A 1109 -2.84 -36.35 13.57
C SER A 1109 -2.91 -34.84 13.65
N ASN A 1110 -3.71 -34.23 12.76
CA ASN A 1110 -3.93 -32.78 12.63
C ASN A 1110 -2.69 -31.93 12.30
N LEU A 1111 -1.70 -32.53 11.63
CA LEU A 1111 -0.51 -31.80 11.17
C LEU A 1111 -0.81 -30.85 10.00
N ASP A 1112 -1.82 -31.20 9.20
CA ASP A 1112 -2.23 -30.54 7.95
C ASP A 1112 -3.39 -29.53 8.13
N ASN A 1113 -3.80 -29.26 9.38
CA ASN A 1113 -4.92 -28.36 9.67
C ASN A 1113 -4.76 -27.63 11.01
N LEU A 1114 -5.53 -26.55 11.19
CA LEU A 1114 -5.44 -25.63 12.35
C LEU A 1114 -6.31 -26.02 13.55
N LYS A 1115 -6.57 -27.32 13.75
CA LYS A 1115 -7.16 -27.78 15.02
C LYS A 1115 -6.25 -27.43 16.19
N ASP A 1116 -6.83 -27.34 17.38
CA ASP A 1116 -6.11 -26.94 18.59
C ASP A 1116 -4.86 -27.82 18.86
N THR A 1117 -4.95 -29.13 18.64
CA THR A 1117 -3.90 -30.08 19.00
C THR A 1117 -3.25 -30.79 17.81
N VAL A 1118 -1.93 -30.97 17.86
CA VAL A 1118 -1.17 -31.94 17.04
C VAL A 1118 -0.86 -33.17 17.91
N ILE A 1119 -1.05 -34.36 17.34
CA ILE A 1119 -0.70 -35.63 17.99
C ILE A 1119 0.39 -36.31 17.16
N MET A 1120 1.52 -36.65 17.79
CA MET A 1120 2.62 -37.41 17.20
C MET A 1120 2.72 -38.76 17.89
N ASP A 1121 2.62 -39.86 17.14
CA ASP A 1121 2.83 -41.23 17.61
C ASP A 1121 4.09 -41.77 16.93
N ALA A 1122 5.10 -42.17 17.71
CA ALA A 1122 6.37 -42.66 17.20
C ALA A 1122 6.83 -43.92 17.95
N THR A 1123 7.26 -44.92 17.19
CA THR A 1123 7.86 -46.16 17.69
C THR A 1123 9.31 -46.24 17.23
N TYR A 1124 10.21 -46.46 18.18
CA TYR A 1124 11.65 -46.52 17.94
C TYR A 1124 12.36 -47.44 18.92
N THR A 1125 13.53 -47.93 18.51
CA THR A 1125 14.41 -48.76 19.34
C THR A 1125 15.65 -47.98 19.73
N VAL A 1126 15.96 -47.94 21.02
CA VAL A 1126 17.21 -47.41 21.56
C VAL A 1126 18.14 -48.57 21.89
N LYS A 1127 19.32 -48.61 21.27
CA LYS A 1127 20.27 -49.72 21.43
C LYS A 1127 21.11 -49.55 22.69
N ASN A 1128 21.37 -50.63 23.42
CA ASN A 1128 22.34 -50.66 24.53
C ASN A 1128 22.10 -49.60 25.64
N ASP A 1129 20.85 -49.34 26.00
CA ASP A 1129 20.47 -48.31 26.98
C ASP A 1129 20.24 -48.88 28.40
N VAL A 1130 20.17 -50.20 28.55
CA VAL A 1130 20.19 -50.87 29.86
C VAL A 1130 21.63 -51.08 30.32
N ILE A 1131 21.93 -50.67 31.56
CA ILE A 1131 23.22 -50.87 32.20
C ILE A 1131 23.16 -52.12 33.08
N SER A 1132 24.05 -53.09 32.83
CA SER A 1132 24.15 -54.32 33.63
C SER A 1132 25.34 -54.28 34.60
N VAL A 1133 25.11 -54.56 35.88
CA VAL A 1133 26.14 -54.66 36.94
C VAL A 1133 25.90 -55.95 37.74
N GLY A 1134 26.62 -57.02 37.39
CA GLY A 1134 26.35 -58.36 37.92
C GLY A 1134 24.99 -58.89 37.46
N ASP A 1135 24.16 -59.40 38.39
CA ASP A 1135 22.79 -59.84 38.09
C ASP A 1135 21.77 -58.68 38.05
N LEU A 1136 22.19 -57.46 38.40
CA LEU A 1136 21.33 -56.28 38.45
C LEU A 1136 21.37 -55.52 37.12
N ASN A 1137 20.21 -55.19 36.59
CA ASN A 1137 20.05 -54.33 35.43
C ASN A 1137 19.44 -53.00 35.84
N MET A 1138 19.83 -51.91 35.18
CA MET A 1138 19.39 -50.56 35.48
C MET A 1138 18.98 -49.86 34.19
N VAL A 1139 17.84 -49.16 34.21
CA VAL A 1139 17.38 -48.31 33.12
C VAL A 1139 17.04 -46.94 33.67
N LYS A 1140 17.42 -45.88 32.95
CA LYS A 1140 16.99 -44.53 33.26
C LYS A 1140 15.64 -44.29 32.58
N PRO A 1141 14.56 -43.98 33.32
CA PRO A 1141 13.30 -43.61 32.70
C PRO A 1141 13.48 -42.43 31.73
N PRO A 1142 13.13 -42.56 30.44
CA PRO A 1142 13.30 -41.49 29.47
C PRO A 1142 12.18 -40.45 29.61
N LEU A 1143 12.43 -39.43 30.42
CA LEU A 1143 11.60 -38.24 30.52
C LEU A 1143 12.03 -37.24 29.43
N LEU A 1144 11.38 -37.31 28.26
CA LEU A 1144 11.88 -36.70 27.02
C LEU A 1144 11.75 -35.17 26.97
N ASP A 1145 10.72 -34.59 27.61
CA ASP A 1145 10.57 -33.13 27.66
C ASP A 1145 11.39 -32.56 28.82
N ILE A 1146 12.24 -31.58 28.53
CA ILE A 1146 13.06 -30.90 29.53
C ILE A 1146 12.21 -29.81 30.20
N VAL A 1147 11.93 -29.97 31.49
CA VAL A 1147 11.10 -29.03 32.27
C VAL A 1147 11.91 -28.15 33.24
N ALA A 1148 13.18 -28.49 33.44
CA ALA A 1148 14.12 -27.74 34.27
C ALA A 1148 15.56 -28.04 33.84
N THR A 1149 16.41 -27.01 33.77
CA THR A 1149 17.85 -27.16 33.48
C THR A 1149 18.70 -26.39 34.49
N ALA A 1150 19.89 -26.89 34.80
CA ALA A 1150 20.80 -26.26 35.77
C ALA A 1150 21.71 -25.19 35.15
N ASP A 1151 21.84 -25.16 33.82
CA ASP A 1151 22.75 -24.31 33.06
C ASP A 1151 22.27 -22.85 32.92
N ILE A 1152 21.00 -22.56 33.22
CA ILE A 1152 20.47 -21.18 33.22
C ILE A 1152 20.88 -20.36 34.46
N PHE A 1153 21.55 -20.97 35.45
CA PHE A 1153 21.89 -20.36 36.74
C PHE A 1153 23.35 -19.86 36.84
N ASN A 1154 23.99 -19.55 35.71
CA ASN A 1154 25.43 -19.26 35.64
C ASN A 1154 25.86 -17.85 36.11
N ASN A 1155 24.93 -16.95 36.45
CA ASN A 1155 25.20 -15.50 36.69
C ASN A 1155 24.69 -14.97 38.06
N GLU A 1156 24.92 -15.71 39.14
CA GLU A 1156 24.50 -15.33 40.50
C GLU A 1156 25.54 -14.45 41.25
N PRO A 1157 25.11 -13.53 42.16
CA PRO A 1157 23.72 -13.12 42.39
C PRO A 1157 23.18 -12.27 41.22
N ARG A 1158 21.90 -12.44 40.88
CA ARG A 1158 21.25 -11.63 39.84
C ARG A 1158 20.99 -10.21 40.30
N GLN A 1159 21.00 -9.27 39.37
CA GLN A 1159 20.61 -7.88 39.61
C GLN A 1159 19.19 -7.61 39.11
N TYR A 1160 18.79 -8.23 37.99
CA TYR A 1160 17.51 -8.00 37.35
C TYR A 1160 16.61 -9.23 37.46
N PRO A 1161 15.27 -9.03 37.41
CA PRO A 1161 14.32 -10.14 37.34
C PRO A 1161 14.67 -11.13 36.23
N PHE A 1162 14.18 -12.35 36.35
CA PHE A 1162 14.26 -13.37 35.30
C PHE A 1162 12.89 -13.46 34.63
N GLU A 1163 12.84 -13.13 33.34
CA GLU A 1163 11.65 -13.22 32.50
C GLU A 1163 11.40 -14.68 32.12
N TYR A 1164 10.60 -15.39 32.94
CA TYR A 1164 10.41 -16.82 32.79
C TYR A 1164 9.73 -17.22 31.47
N TRP A 1165 8.86 -16.35 30.93
CA TRP A 1165 8.23 -16.50 29.63
C TRP A 1165 9.20 -16.62 28.44
N ARG A 1166 10.45 -16.16 28.59
CA ARG A 1166 11.50 -16.31 27.57
C ARG A 1166 12.22 -17.65 27.66
N TYR A 1167 12.13 -18.33 28.81
CA TYR A 1167 12.74 -19.63 29.06
C TYR A 1167 11.77 -20.77 28.71
N GLU A 1168 10.52 -20.64 29.14
CA GLU A 1168 9.49 -21.67 28.99
C GLU A 1168 8.26 -21.09 28.31
N ASN A 1169 7.65 -21.90 27.45
CA ASN A 1169 6.49 -21.54 26.65
C ASN A 1169 5.32 -22.53 26.77
N VAL A 1170 5.43 -23.48 27.71
CA VAL A 1170 4.40 -24.46 28.06
C VAL A 1170 3.96 -24.25 29.51
N ASP A 1171 2.65 -24.17 29.75
CA ASP A 1171 2.07 -24.02 31.07
C ASP A 1171 1.99 -25.37 31.82
N HIS A 1172 1.65 -26.45 31.11
CA HIS A 1172 1.43 -27.78 31.70
C HIS A 1172 2.15 -28.90 30.95
N TYR A 1173 2.99 -29.64 31.65
CA TYR A 1173 3.55 -30.90 31.20
C TYR A 1173 2.91 -32.06 31.96
N ASN A 1174 2.34 -33.02 31.23
CA ASN A 1174 1.88 -34.29 31.78
C ASN A 1174 2.59 -35.42 31.06
N THR A 1175 3.37 -36.24 31.77
CA THR A 1175 4.11 -37.35 31.19
C THR A 1175 3.78 -38.65 31.92
N GLU A 1176 3.37 -39.67 31.18
CA GLU A 1176 3.20 -41.04 31.68
C GLU A 1176 4.21 -41.96 30.99
N VAL A 1177 5.04 -42.67 31.75
CA VAL A 1177 5.98 -43.67 31.23
C VAL A 1177 5.66 -45.03 31.85
N GLU A 1178 5.24 -45.99 31.03
CA GLU A 1178 5.05 -47.39 31.44
C GLU A 1178 6.26 -48.21 31.00
N ILE A 1179 6.96 -48.81 31.96
CA ILE A 1179 8.09 -49.72 31.70
C ILE A 1179 7.63 -51.16 31.97
N GLU A 1180 7.76 -52.01 30.97
CA GLU A 1180 7.46 -53.45 31.00
C GLU A 1180 8.76 -54.24 30.84
N LEU A 1181 9.07 -55.07 31.85
CA LEU A 1181 10.26 -55.92 31.87
C LEU A 1181 9.97 -57.30 31.25
N PRO A 1182 10.99 -58.03 30.76
CA PRO A 1182 10.85 -59.40 30.27
C PRO A 1182 10.20 -60.34 31.29
N ALA A 1183 9.55 -61.39 30.79
CA ALA A 1183 8.94 -62.41 31.64
C ALA A 1183 9.98 -63.00 32.63
N GLY A 1184 9.61 -63.07 33.91
CA GLY A 1184 10.48 -63.59 34.97
C GLY A 1184 11.38 -62.54 35.66
N LYS A 1185 11.43 -61.31 35.16
CA LYS A 1185 12.13 -60.17 35.80
C LYS A 1185 11.19 -59.37 36.71
N ALA A 1186 11.74 -58.77 37.75
CA ALA A 1186 10.99 -57.87 38.63
C ALA A 1186 11.81 -56.63 39.02
N PHE A 1187 11.12 -55.50 39.19
CA PHE A 1187 11.74 -54.27 39.71
C PHE A 1187 12.25 -54.50 41.14
N ASP A 1188 13.52 -54.16 41.36
CA ASP A 1188 14.26 -54.32 42.62
C ASP A 1188 14.30 -53.01 43.41
N GLN A 1189 14.98 -51.97 42.89
CA GLN A 1189 14.97 -50.62 43.48
C GLN A 1189 14.25 -49.63 42.56
N VAL A 1190 13.21 -49.00 43.12
CA VAL A 1190 12.45 -47.91 42.48
C VAL A 1190 12.64 -46.66 43.33
N PRO A 1191 12.94 -45.49 42.73
CA PRO A 1191 13.01 -44.23 43.46
C PRO A 1191 11.72 -43.89 44.22
N GLY A 1192 11.83 -43.16 45.31
CA GLY A 1192 10.68 -42.58 45.99
C GLY A 1192 10.04 -41.44 45.19
N ASN A 1193 8.74 -41.21 45.43
CA ASN A 1193 8.00 -40.09 44.85
C ASN A 1193 8.61 -38.75 45.25
N VAL A 1194 8.53 -37.77 44.35
CA VAL A 1194 9.02 -36.42 44.56
C VAL A 1194 7.88 -35.44 44.32
N GLN A 1195 7.66 -34.54 45.27
CA GLN A 1195 6.78 -33.39 45.13
C GLN A 1195 7.55 -32.16 45.55
N ALA A 1196 7.46 -31.11 44.76
CA ALA A 1196 8.11 -29.83 45.04
C ALA A 1196 7.28 -28.68 44.48
N SER A 1197 7.46 -27.49 45.05
CA SER A 1197 6.78 -26.28 44.60
C SER A 1197 7.66 -25.05 44.74
N PHE A 1198 7.51 -24.10 43.83
CA PHE A 1198 8.13 -22.79 43.89
C PHE A 1198 7.14 -21.74 43.39
N GLY A 1199 6.66 -20.87 44.30
CA GLY A 1199 5.55 -19.96 43.97
C GLY A 1199 4.32 -20.75 43.49
N ASP A 1200 3.82 -20.43 42.31
CA ASP A 1200 2.72 -21.15 41.64
C ASP A 1200 3.18 -22.37 40.83
N MET A 1201 4.49 -22.58 40.68
CA MET A 1201 5.04 -23.76 39.99
C MET A 1201 4.92 -25.00 40.87
N LYS A 1202 4.48 -26.11 40.29
CA LYS A 1202 4.32 -27.40 40.96
C LYS A 1202 4.94 -28.51 40.14
N TYR A 1203 5.74 -29.33 40.80
CA TYR A 1203 6.33 -30.52 40.22
C TYR A 1203 5.95 -31.75 41.03
N GLU A 1204 5.51 -32.79 40.34
CA GLU A 1204 5.22 -34.10 40.92
C GLU A 1204 5.79 -35.20 40.03
N LEU A 1205 6.55 -36.13 40.61
CA LEU A 1205 7.06 -37.34 39.98
C LEU A 1205 6.70 -38.54 40.86
N THR A 1206 5.85 -39.43 40.35
CA THR A 1206 5.37 -40.60 41.09
C THR A 1206 5.71 -41.89 40.38
N TYR A 1207 6.03 -42.91 41.17
CA TYR A 1207 6.34 -44.26 40.72
C TYR A 1207 5.31 -45.24 41.28
N VAL A 1208 4.59 -45.93 40.40
CA VAL A 1208 3.51 -46.87 40.75
C VAL A 1208 3.81 -48.23 40.16
N LYS A 1209 4.15 -49.21 41.01
CA LYS A 1209 4.34 -50.60 40.59
C LYS A 1209 2.97 -51.24 40.36
N THR A 1210 2.57 -51.39 39.11
CA THR A 1210 1.24 -51.91 38.71
C THR A 1210 1.23 -53.44 38.61
N ALA A 1211 2.39 -54.08 38.43
CA ALA A 1211 2.61 -55.52 38.49
C ALA A 1211 4.08 -55.83 38.85
N PRO A 1212 4.47 -57.09 39.15
CA PRO A 1212 5.87 -57.43 39.46
C PRO A 1212 6.87 -56.95 38.39
N ASN A 1213 6.50 -57.02 37.12
CA ASN A 1213 7.30 -56.64 35.95
C ASN A 1213 6.83 -55.35 35.25
N LYS A 1214 5.90 -54.58 35.85
CA LYS A 1214 5.39 -53.32 35.26
C LYS A 1214 5.48 -52.15 36.24
N LEU A 1215 6.01 -51.03 35.75
CA LEU A 1215 6.16 -49.78 36.49
C LEU A 1215 5.57 -48.62 35.70
N LEU A 1216 4.62 -47.91 36.29
CA LEU A 1216 4.06 -46.67 35.75
C LEU A 1216 4.69 -45.48 36.47
N ILE A 1217 5.25 -44.56 35.70
CA ILE A 1217 5.85 -43.33 36.19
C ILE A 1217 5.00 -42.17 35.69
N LYS A 1218 4.56 -41.28 36.58
CA LYS A 1218 3.81 -40.08 36.20
C LYS A 1218 4.57 -38.83 36.63
N ARG A 1219 4.80 -37.94 35.68
CA ARG A 1219 5.36 -36.61 35.90
C ARG A 1219 4.32 -35.55 35.55
N VAL A 1220 4.07 -34.64 36.48
CA VAL A 1220 3.28 -33.42 36.26
C VAL A 1220 4.17 -32.22 36.59
N PHE A 1221 4.31 -31.29 35.65
CA PHE A 1221 4.91 -29.99 35.89
C PHE A 1221 3.96 -28.90 35.43
N GLN A 1222 3.43 -28.15 36.38
CA GLN A 1222 2.62 -26.96 36.15
C GLN A 1222 3.49 -25.74 36.46
N THR A 1223 3.55 -24.78 35.55
CA THR A 1223 4.36 -23.57 35.73
C THR A 1223 3.52 -22.30 35.56
N ASN A 1224 4.13 -21.14 35.81
CA ASN A 1224 3.53 -19.83 35.59
C ASN A 1224 4.47 -19.02 34.69
N ILE A 1225 4.18 -19.05 33.38
CA ILE A 1225 4.92 -18.29 32.35
C ILE A 1225 4.55 -16.81 32.29
N ARG A 1226 3.66 -16.31 33.14
CA ARG A 1226 3.25 -14.91 33.11
C ARG A 1226 4.10 -14.04 34.03
N ASP A 1227 4.56 -14.58 35.15
CA ASP A 1227 5.27 -13.82 36.17
C ASP A 1227 6.79 -13.80 35.99
N ASN A 1228 7.38 -12.64 36.28
CA ASN A 1228 8.83 -12.48 36.34
C ASN A 1228 9.35 -12.93 37.72
N ILE A 1229 10.44 -13.71 37.73
CA ILE A 1229 11.06 -14.19 38.97
C ILE A 1229 12.03 -13.13 39.50
N GLN A 1230 11.79 -12.64 40.72
CA GLN A 1230 12.60 -11.57 41.30
C GLN A 1230 14.01 -12.06 41.74
N PRO A 1231 15.04 -11.18 41.73
CA PRO A 1231 16.43 -11.58 42.03
C PRO A 1231 16.63 -12.27 43.38
N ASP A 1232 15.89 -11.88 44.41
CA ASP A 1232 15.98 -12.38 45.77
C ASP A 1232 15.44 -13.80 45.94
N VAL A 1233 14.50 -14.22 45.07
CA VAL A 1233 13.92 -15.56 45.06
C VAL A 1233 14.52 -16.47 43.98
N PHE A 1234 15.33 -15.93 43.06
CA PHE A 1234 15.97 -16.70 41.99
C PHE A 1234 16.83 -17.89 42.50
N PRO A 1235 17.61 -17.78 43.61
CA PRO A 1235 18.31 -18.94 44.17
C PRO A 1235 17.36 -20.05 44.65
N LYS A 1236 16.14 -19.72 45.09
CA LYS A 1236 15.13 -20.75 45.47
C LYS A 1236 14.59 -21.47 44.23
N MET A 1237 14.47 -20.78 43.09
CA MET A 1237 14.16 -21.41 41.81
C MET A 1237 15.28 -22.37 41.39
N LYS A 1238 16.55 -22.01 41.60
CA LYS A 1238 17.70 -22.88 41.38
C LYS A 1238 17.62 -24.15 42.21
N ASP A 1239 17.32 -24.04 43.51
CA ASP A 1239 17.15 -25.20 44.39
C ASP A 1239 16.00 -26.10 43.92
N PHE A 1240 14.86 -25.51 43.52
CA PHE A 1240 13.72 -26.21 42.95
C PHE A 1240 14.08 -26.95 41.65
N PHE A 1241 14.78 -26.29 40.72
CA PHE A 1241 15.21 -26.89 39.45
C PHE A 1241 16.26 -27.98 39.66
N ASN A 1242 17.23 -27.77 40.56
CA ASN A 1242 18.22 -28.78 40.90
C ASN A 1242 17.58 -30.04 41.52
N LEU A 1243 16.53 -29.86 42.34
CA LEU A 1243 15.76 -30.99 42.88
C LEU A 1243 15.07 -31.77 41.77
N ILE A 1244 14.43 -31.08 40.81
CA ILE A 1244 13.81 -31.71 39.63
C ILE A 1244 14.86 -32.46 38.82
N VAL A 1245 15.96 -31.80 38.45
CA VAL A 1245 17.05 -32.40 37.68
C VAL A 1245 17.58 -33.64 38.39
N ALA A 1246 17.86 -33.55 39.70
CA ALA A 1246 18.34 -34.70 40.47
C ALA A 1246 17.32 -35.84 40.56
N ALA A 1247 16.02 -35.54 40.65
CA ALA A 1247 14.96 -36.54 40.64
C ALA A 1247 14.87 -37.27 39.28
N GLU A 1248 14.99 -36.54 38.17
CA GLU A 1248 14.90 -37.09 36.80
C GLU A 1248 16.17 -37.81 36.32
N GLN A 1249 17.30 -37.69 37.03
CA GLN A 1249 18.53 -38.45 36.75
C GLN A 1249 18.55 -39.85 37.38
N LYS A 1250 17.55 -40.23 38.19
CA LYS A 1250 17.55 -41.52 38.90
C LYS A 1250 17.28 -42.70 37.97
N TYR A 1251 18.00 -43.80 38.21
CA TYR A 1251 17.77 -45.08 37.54
C TYR A 1251 16.77 -45.92 38.34
N VAL A 1252 16.03 -46.77 37.64
CA VAL A 1252 15.29 -47.89 38.23
C VAL A 1252 16.07 -49.18 37.99
N SER A 1253 16.16 -50.05 38.98
CA SER A 1253 16.86 -51.34 38.86
C SER A 1253 15.89 -52.52 38.85
N PHE A 1254 16.29 -53.61 38.19
CA PHE A 1254 15.54 -54.85 38.10
C PHE A 1254 16.48 -56.06 38.00
N LYS A 1255 15.99 -57.23 38.38
CA LYS A 1255 16.76 -58.49 38.33
C LYS A 1255 15.91 -59.67 37.91
#